data_AF-A0A373LM34-F1
#
_entry.id   AF-A0A373LM34-F1
#
_cell.length_a   1.000
_cell.length_b   1.000
_cell.length_c   1.000
_cell.angle_alpha   90.00
_cell.angle_beta   90.00
_cell.angle_gamma   90.00
#
_symmetry.space_group_name_H-M   'P 1'
#
loop_
_entity.id
_entity.type
_entity.pdbx_description
1 polymer ?
#
loop_
_entity_poly.entity_id
_entity_poly.type
_entity_poly.pdbx_seq_one_letter_code
_entity_poly.pdbx_strand_id
1 'polypeptide(L)'
;MREKVLSTIKKLIFMFLIMLCVVSQSTSTQCKTVLNKKQTESYLQKISKYEMSTIQNPQYGSIGGEWLMIGLARFEKVPSSYVEIYLNNLKEYVKKCDGVLSTRKYTEYSRVVLALTSLGIDPENFEGYDLLKSLAEFDNVNKLGINGPTYALIALDSGDYAIPEPAKSYDGKVTTREKLVGLLVNAQNDDGGWSYMGGKSDVDVTAMAMQALANYKKQSKVEKALEKGIEYLSKKQNKTGAYSTSNSENCESTAQVLTAMSMLNISVKDSRFIKNRNTVLDGLLQFYSNGAFKHTKDTFVNQMATEQGMYGLVAYYRNLADDSNLYDMGDAKKNNNYGTDKKTNKKSYEKKGSKTSENKKKNSLGNTTDNSTGSKSNNNSVSSGNSKKSNASVNSNKNISGTNSDTKNKSKNSKSKKSNNNKDNNNKISNIEDSGNTAESVNVSENEAHKAINQKQKEKSVKNCIILILIIAALATATGIGIFVRKKKKTTKLTMVALVLLVTVTMSGCGKSNAPQKEAGNCTILVECSTIYDNLKDLDKGLKNHIPKDGIILKSQKVKFYEKDTVYDVLKRQLDKNSILMEASFTGKSAYVEGIDNIYEFSCGKKSGWMYSVNDKYPQVSCSEYTVKDGDVIKWRYTCDLGEDVK
;
A
#
# COMPACT_ATOMS: atom_id res chain seq x y z
N MET A 1 -15.67 -12.20 -73.43
CA MET A 1 -14.77 -13.06 -72.62
C MET A 1 -13.77 -12.25 -71.79
N ARG A 2 -13.05 -11.27 -72.37
CA ARG A 2 -12.07 -10.40 -71.68
C ARG A 2 -12.60 -9.64 -70.45
N GLU A 3 -13.81 -9.09 -70.47
CA GLU A 3 -14.34 -8.34 -69.32
C GLU A 3 -14.68 -9.21 -68.11
N LYS A 4 -15.15 -10.44 -68.32
CA LYS A 4 -15.40 -11.40 -67.23
C LYS A 4 -14.09 -11.82 -66.57
N VAL A 5 -13.04 -12.09 -67.37
CA VAL A 5 -11.70 -12.42 -66.86
C VAL A 5 -11.12 -11.26 -66.05
N LEU A 6 -11.25 -10.02 -66.54
CA LEU A 6 -10.76 -8.83 -65.83
C LEU A 6 -11.53 -8.57 -64.52
N SER A 7 -12.83 -8.86 -64.48
CA SER A 7 -13.65 -8.77 -63.26
C SER A 7 -13.24 -9.82 -62.22
N THR A 8 -13.00 -11.06 -62.67
CA THR A 8 -12.55 -12.15 -61.79
C THR A 8 -11.17 -11.88 -61.22
N ILE A 9 -10.22 -11.39 -62.04
CA ILE A 9 -8.86 -11.01 -61.59
C ILE A 9 -8.92 -9.87 -60.56
N LYS A 10 -9.77 -8.85 -60.77
CA LYS A 10 -9.94 -7.76 -59.79
C LYS A 10 -10.54 -8.24 -58.47
N LYS A 11 -11.48 -9.18 -58.49
CA LYS A 11 -12.03 -9.79 -57.27
C LYS A 11 -10.99 -10.64 -56.54
N LEU A 12 -10.17 -11.38 -57.27
CA LEU A 12 -9.07 -12.16 -56.68
C LEU A 12 -8.00 -11.26 -56.05
N ILE A 13 -7.58 -10.19 -56.73
CA ILE A 13 -6.62 -9.21 -56.19
C ILE A 13 -7.19 -8.53 -54.94
N PHE A 14 -8.49 -8.19 -54.96
CA PHE A 14 -9.16 -7.58 -53.81
C PHE A 14 -9.29 -8.56 -52.63
N MET A 15 -9.65 -9.82 -52.87
CA MET A 15 -9.64 -10.86 -51.81
C MET A 15 -8.22 -11.12 -51.29
N PHE A 16 -7.21 -11.12 -52.15
CA PHE A 16 -5.82 -11.33 -51.76
C PHE A 16 -5.28 -10.15 -50.93
N LEU A 17 -5.67 -8.92 -51.26
CA LEU A 17 -5.37 -7.72 -50.46
C LEU A 17 -6.09 -7.73 -49.10
N ILE A 18 -7.36 -8.16 -49.05
CA ILE A 18 -8.07 -8.36 -47.78
C ILE A 18 -7.37 -9.44 -46.95
N MET A 19 -6.95 -10.54 -47.57
CA MET A 19 -6.24 -11.61 -46.89
C MET A 19 -4.87 -11.13 -46.36
N LEU A 20 -4.12 -10.32 -47.13
CA LEU A 20 -2.88 -9.67 -46.66
C LEU A 20 -3.14 -8.65 -45.53
N CYS A 21 -4.27 -7.93 -45.56
CA CYS A 21 -4.67 -7.01 -44.48
C CYS A 21 -5.13 -7.72 -43.21
N VAL A 22 -5.69 -8.93 -43.33
CA VAL A 22 -6.09 -9.79 -42.18
C VAL A 22 -4.86 -10.51 -41.61
N VAL A 23 -3.92 -10.95 -42.46
CA VAL A 23 -2.66 -11.60 -42.02
C VAL A 23 -1.66 -10.58 -41.44
N SER A 24 -1.76 -9.28 -41.78
CA SER A 24 -0.95 -8.22 -41.15
C SER A 24 -1.51 -7.70 -39.81
N GLN A 25 -2.67 -8.17 -39.37
CA GLN A 25 -3.21 -7.89 -38.02
C GLN A 25 -3.02 -9.05 -37.03
N SER A 26 -2.56 -10.21 -37.49
CA SER A 26 -2.12 -11.31 -36.64
C SER A 26 -0.62 -11.22 -36.32
N THR A 27 -0.10 -10.03 -36.00
CA THR A 27 1.10 -10.01 -35.17
C THR A 27 0.67 -10.55 -33.82
N SER A 28 1.06 -11.79 -33.51
CA SER A 28 0.98 -12.34 -32.16
C SER A 28 1.33 -11.22 -31.19
N THR A 29 0.38 -10.78 -30.36
CA THR A 29 0.59 -9.67 -29.44
C THR A 29 1.59 -10.16 -28.39
N GLN A 30 2.86 -10.15 -28.73
CA GLN A 30 3.92 -10.67 -27.90
C GLN A 30 4.09 -9.65 -26.78
N CYS A 31 3.52 -10.01 -25.62
CA CYS A 31 3.68 -9.32 -24.35
C CYS A 31 5.17 -9.26 -24.00
N LYS A 32 5.63 -8.13 -23.45
CA LYS A 32 7.05 -7.90 -23.20
C LYS A 32 7.60 -8.82 -22.11
N THR A 33 7.05 -8.77 -20.90
CA THR A 33 7.56 -9.56 -19.77
C THR A 33 6.52 -10.56 -19.29
N VAL A 34 6.93 -11.82 -19.24
CA VAL A 34 6.26 -12.89 -18.49
C VAL A 34 7.36 -13.65 -17.78
N LEU A 35 7.44 -13.52 -16.46
CA LEU A 35 8.43 -14.26 -15.67
C LEU A 35 7.93 -15.68 -15.45
N ASN A 36 8.79 -16.68 -15.63
CA ASN A 36 8.52 -18.04 -15.15
C ASN A 36 8.78 -18.14 -13.64
N LYS A 37 8.48 -19.32 -13.05
CA LYS A 37 8.61 -19.56 -11.61
C LYS A 37 10.03 -19.25 -11.09
N LYS A 38 11.07 -19.78 -11.75
CA LYS A 38 12.49 -19.57 -11.37
C LYS A 38 12.93 -18.11 -11.49
N GLN A 39 12.47 -17.40 -12.51
CA GLN A 39 12.77 -15.98 -12.67
C GLN A 39 12.11 -15.16 -11.56
N THR A 40 10.84 -15.43 -11.27
CA THR A 40 10.09 -14.78 -10.19
C THR A 40 10.72 -15.03 -8.83
N GLU A 41 11.13 -16.28 -8.57
CA GLU A 41 11.85 -16.67 -7.36
C GLU A 41 13.14 -15.85 -7.16
N SER A 42 13.91 -15.59 -8.22
CA SER A 42 15.13 -14.78 -8.16
C SER A 42 14.86 -13.34 -7.69
N TYR A 43 13.73 -12.74 -8.09
CA TYR A 43 13.31 -11.45 -7.56
C TYR A 43 12.93 -11.56 -6.08
N LEU A 44 12.10 -12.53 -5.73
CA LEU A 44 11.61 -12.73 -4.37
C LEU A 44 12.74 -13.03 -3.36
N GLN A 45 13.77 -13.81 -3.73
CA GLN A 45 14.95 -14.03 -2.90
C GLN A 45 15.73 -12.74 -2.63
N LYS A 46 15.87 -11.87 -3.62
CA LYS A 46 16.53 -10.57 -3.44
C LYS A 46 15.70 -9.66 -2.55
N ILE A 47 14.38 -9.67 -2.71
CA ILE A 47 13.46 -8.87 -1.90
C ILE A 47 13.43 -9.35 -0.46
N SER A 48 13.24 -10.65 -0.23
CA SER A 48 13.29 -11.27 1.10
C SER A 48 14.60 -10.92 1.84
N LYS A 49 15.75 -11.03 1.16
CA LYS A 49 17.04 -10.65 1.73
C LYS A 49 17.13 -9.15 2.03
N TYR A 50 16.66 -8.29 1.13
CA TYR A 50 16.63 -6.84 1.35
C TYR A 50 15.79 -6.50 2.58
N GLU A 51 14.56 -7.00 2.61
CA GLU A 51 13.59 -6.77 3.68
C GLU A 51 14.12 -7.19 5.05
N MET A 52 14.57 -8.43 5.22
CA MET A 52 15.12 -8.91 6.50
C MET A 52 16.41 -8.17 6.91
N SER A 53 17.16 -7.62 5.95
CA SER A 53 18.37 -6.83 6.24
C SER A 53 18.07 -5.39 6.67
N THR A 54 17.02 -4.80 6.10
CA THR A 54 16.57 -3.43 6.36
C THR A 54 15.75 -3.38 7.65
N ILE A 55 14.81 -4.31 7.80
CA ILE A 55 13.92 -4.42 8.95
C ILE A 55 14.43 -5.54 9.86
N GLN A 56 15.46 -5.26 10.65
CA GLN A 56 16.04 -6.26 11.56
C GLN A 56 15.18 -6.54 12.80
N ASN A 57 14.17 -5.70 13.06
CA ASN A 57 13.32 -5.75 14.24
C ASN A 57 11.85 -5.56 13.84
N PRO A 58 11.22 -6.55 13.18
CA PRO A 58 9.82 -6.45 12.76
C PRO A 58 8.89 -6.27 13.97
N GLN A 59 7.99 -5.29 13.88
CA GLN A 59 7.10 -4.88 14.98
C GLN A 59 5.63 -5.17 14.65
N TYR A 60 4.75 -5.09 15.66
CA TYR A 60 3.32 -4.90 15.39
C TYR A 60 3.12 -3.61 14.58
N GLY A 61 2.40 -3.70 13.45
CA GLY A 61 2.14 -2.55 12.58
C GLY A 61 2.06 -2.94 11.11
N SER A 62 1.41 -2.08 10.32
CA SER A 62 1.19 -2.34 8.89
C SER A 62 2.52 -2.54 8.13
N ILE A 63 3.36 -1.50 8.10
CA ILE A 63 4.65 -1.47 7.39
C ILE A 63 5.77 -1.85 8.36
N GLY A 64 6.70 -2.70 7.91
CA GLY A 64 7.75 -3.30 8.73
C GLY A 64 7.23 -4.36 9.71
N GLY A 65 5.97 -4.78 9.55
CA GLY A 65 5.27 -5.70 10.44
C GLY A 65 4.44 -6.73 9.68
N GLU A 66 3.11 -6.65 9.75
CA GLU A 66 2.23 -7.72 9.25
C GLU A 66 2.38 -7.98 7.74
N TRP A 67 2.46 -6.95 6.89
CA TRP A 67 2.56 -7.16 5.44
C TRP A 67 3.91 -7.76 5.03
N LEU A 68 4.98 -7.30 5.66
CA LEU A 68 6.31 -7.92 5.58
C LEU A 68 6.26 -9.41 5.94
N MET A 69 5.68 -9.75 7.10
CA MET A 69 5.62 -11.14 7.56
C MET A 69 4.80 -12.04 6.63
N ILE A 70 3.67 -11.55 6.11
CA ILE A 70 2.85 -12.27 5.13
C ILE A 70 3.66 -12.50 3.83
N GLY A 71 4.31 -11.48 3.30
CA GLY A 71 5.13 -11.59 2.09
C GLY A 71 6.24 -12.63 2.23
N LEU A 72 6.99 -12.57 3.34
CA LEU A 72 8.06 -13.53 3.66
C LEU A 72 7.54 -14.96 3.83
N ALA A 73 6.57 -15.15 4.73
CA ALA A 73 6.09 -16.49 5.12
C ALA A 73 5.32 -17.22 4.01
N ARG A 74 4.73 -16.49 3.06
CA ARG A 74 4.05 -17.08 1.90
C ARG A 74 4.99 -17.36 0.73
N PHE A 75 6.21 -16.80 0.73
CA PHE A 75 7.24 -17.07 -0.26
C PHE A 75 8.13 -18.26 0.14
N GLU A 76 8.79 -18.16 1.28
CA GLU A 76 9.79 -19.13 1.73
C GLU A 76 9.71 -19.38 3.23
N LYS A 77 10.53 -20.31 3.73
CA LYS A 77 10.64 -20.53 5.16
C LYS A 77 11.41 -19.39 5.81
N VAL A 78 10.73 -18.60 6.63
CA VAL A 78 11.35 -17.50 7.37
C VAL A 78 12.27 -18.08 8.46
N PRO A 79 13.46 -17.51 8.71
CA PRO A 79 14.32 -17.95 9.82
C PRO A 79 13.59 -17.88 11.17
N SER A 80 13.68 -18.93 11.99
CA SER A 80 13.03 -18.98 13.31
C SER A 80 13.38 -17.78 14.18
N SER A 81 14.66 -17.37 14.22
CA SER A 81 15.08 -16.22 15.01
C SER A 81 14.43 -14.90 14.57
N TYR A 82 14.14 -14.74 13.28
CA TYR A 82 13.47 -13.55 12.76
C TYR A 82 11.97 -13.55 13.13
N VAL A 83 11.32 -14.71 13.02
CA VAL A 83 9.93 -14.90 13.44
C VAL A 83 9.76 -14.68 14.94
N GLU A 84 10.69 -15.19 15.76
CA GLU A 84 10.68 -14.98 17.21
C GLU A 84 10.75 -13.50 17.60
N ILE A 85 11.49 -12.68 16.85
CA ILE A 85 11.51 -11.22 17.07
C ILE A 85 10.10 -10.64 16.87
N TYR A 86 9.48 -10.91 15.72
CA TYR A 86 8.13 -10.42 15.42
C TYR A 86 7.12 -10.89 16.48
N LEU A 87 7.11 -12.19 16.81
CA LEU A 87 6.16 -12.75 17.77
C LEU A 87 6.34 -12.19 19.18
N ASN A 88 7.58 -11.95 19.63
CA ASN A 88 7.83 -11.33 20.92
C ASN A 88 7.34 -9.88 20.97
N ASN A 89 7.57 -9.11 19.90
CA ASN A 89 7.09 -7.73 19.79
C ASN A 89 5.54 -7.67 19.74
N LEU A 90 4.92 -8.55 18.96
CA LEU A 90 3.46 -8.68 18.89
C LEU A 90 2.87 -9.10 20.24
N LYS A 91 3.48 -10.07 20.92
CA LYS A 91 3.10 -10.52 22.26
C LYS A 91 3.14 -9.39 23.29
N GLU A 92 4.20 -8.58 23.31
CA GLU A 92 4.28 -7.41 24.18
C GLU A 92 3.16 -6.43 23.89
N TYR A 93 2.88 -6.17 22.61
CA TYR A 93 1.81 -5.25 22.19
C TYR A 93 0.43 -5.77 22.61
N VAL A 94 0.10 -7.02 22.28
CA VAL A 94 -1.18 -7.66 22.60
C VAL A 94 -1.44 -7.67 24.10
N LYS A 95 -0.42 -8.00 24.91
CA LYS A 95 -0.56 -7.96 26.38
C LYS A 95 -0.74 -6.53 26.90
N LYS A 96 -0.03 -5.57 26.33
CA LYS A 96 -0.15 -4.15 26.71
C LYS A 96 -1.55 -3.60 26.46
N CYS A 97 -2.23 -4.04 25.40
CA CYS A 97 -3.58 -3.61 25.06
C CYS A 97 -4.69 -4.55 25.54
N ASP A 98 -4.36 -5.56 26.36
CA ASP A 98 -5.32 -6.57 26.85
C ASP A 98 -6.12 -7.24 25.70
N GLY A 99 -5.44 -7.51 24.58
CA GLY A 99 -6.05 -8.08 23.37
C GLY A 99 -6.87 -7.11 22.53
N VAL A 100 -7.08 -5.86 22.97
CA VAL A 100 -7.83 -4.84 22.23
C VAL A 100 -6.89 -4.06 21.31
N LEU A 101 -6.61 -4.63 20.13
CA LEU A 101 -5.74 -4.01 19.12
C LEU A 101 -6.25 -2.65 18.62
N SER A 102 -7.57 -2.49 18.46
CA SER A 102 -8.17 -1.21 18.10
C SER A 102 -9.64 -1.13 18.44
N THR A 103 -10.08 0.00 18.96
CA THR A 103 -11.52 0.31 19.13
C THR A 103 -12.14 0.94 17.88
N ARG A 104 -11.33 1.19 16.83
CA ARG A 104 -11.74 1.94 15.65
C ARG A 104 -11.33 1.29 14.33
N LYS A 105 -10.07 0.90 14.17
CA LYS A 105 -9.52 0.29 12.94
C LYS A 105 -9.58 -1.23 13.06
N TYR A 106 -10.70 -1.85 12.71
CA TYR A 106 -10.86 -3.30 12.85
C TYR A 106 -10.00 -4.12 11.87
N THR A 107 -9.46 -3.47 10.84
CA THR A 107 -8.44 -4.03 9.95
C THR A 107 -7.14 -4.40 10.69
N GLU A 108 -6.86 -3.81 11.87
CA GLU A 108 -5.72 -4.20 12.69
C GLU A 108 -5.79 -5.68 13.09
N TYR A 109 -6.99 -6.16 13.48
CA TYR A 109 -7.22 -7.57 13.78
C TYR A 109 -7.04 -8.44 12.54
N SER A 110 -7.61 -8.04 11.40
CA SER A 110 -7.47 -8.79 10.15
C SER A 110 -6.01 -8.97 9.74
N ARG A 111 -5.18 -7.93 9.82
CA ARG A 111 -3.77 -8.03 9.46
C ARG A 111 -3.00 -8.96 10.40
N VAL A 112 -3.21 -8.86 11.71
CA VAL A 112 -2.54 -9.74 12.68
C VAL A 112 -2.97 -11.20 12.50
N VAL A 113 -4.26 -11.45 12.29
CA VAL A 113 -4.79 -12.80 11.97
C VAL A 113 -4.08 -13.35 10.73
N LEU A 114 -3.95 -12.56 9.66
CA LEU A 114 -3.27 -12.99 8.45
C LEU A 114 -1.78 -13.27 8.67
N ALA A 115 -1.06 -12.42 9.41
CA ALA A 115 0.34 -12.63 9.72
C ALA A 115 0.56 -13.92 10.54
N LEU A 116 -0.21 -14.12 11.61
CA LEU A 116 -0.14 -15.35 12.43
C LEU A 116 -0.47 -16.59 11.60
N THR A 117 -1.56 -16.53 10.83
CA THR A 117 -1.98 -17.66 9.98
C THR A 117 -0.91 -18.00 8.94
N SER A 118 -0.26 -16.98 8.34
CA SER A 118 0.80 -17.20 7.35
C SER A 118 2.02 -17.93 7.92
N LEU A 119 2.27 -17.76 9.22
CA LEU A 119 3.30 -18.43 10.00
C LEU A 119 2.84 -19.79 10.54
N GLY A 120 1.59 -20.19 10.31
CA GLY A 120 1.01 -21.42 10.86
C GLY A 120 0.65 -21.33 12.34
N ILE A 121 0.54 -20.12 12.90
CA ILE A 121 0.21 -19.86 14.30
C ILE A 121 -1.27 -19.57 14.43
N ASP A 122 -1.89 -20.10 15.49
CA ASP A 122 -3.32 -19.99 15.70
C ASP A 122 -3.73 -18.63 16.32
N PRO A 123 -4.54 -17.82 15.63
CA PRO A 123 -5.03 -16.54 16.15
C PRO A 123 -6.22 -16.70 17.12
N GLU A 124 -6.85 -17.88 17.22
CA GLU A 124 -7.94 -18.15 18.20
C GLU A 124 -7.42 -18.13 19.65
N ASN A 125 -6.12 -18.36 19.85
CA ASN A 125 -5.50 -18.36 21.16
C ASN A 125 -4.05 -17.87 21.09
N PHE A 126 -3.87 -16.61 20.71
CA PHE A 126 -2.56 -15.98 20.75
C PHE A 126 -2.33 -15.35 22.12
N GLU A 127 -1.46 -15.97 22.93
CA GLU A 127 -1.11 -15.50 24.28
C GLU A 127 -2.32 -15.36 25.23
N GLY A 128 -3.35 -16.19 25.05
CA GLY A 128 -4.58 -16.17 25.84
C GLY A 128 -5.68 -15.26 25.28
N TYR A 129 -5.46 -14.62 24.14
CA TYR A 129 -6.43 -13.76 23.47
C TYR A 129 -6.94 -14.38 22.17
N ASP A 130 -8.25 -14.36 22.00
CA ASP A 130 -8.92 -14.68 20.73
C ASP A 130 -8.98 -13.42 19.87
N LEU A 131 -8.12 -13.37 18.85
CA LEU A 131 -8.01 -12.21 17.96
C LEU A 131 -9.07 -12.21 16.84
N LEU A 132 -9.82 -13.30 16.66
CA LEU A 132 -10.94 -13.39 15.71
C LEU A 132 -12.21 -12.79 16.28
N LYS A 133 -12.34 -12.73 17.61
CA LYS A 133 -13.54 -12.22 18.29
C LYS A 133 -13.97 -10.83 17.83
N SER A 134 -13.02 -9.92 17.61
CA SER A 134 -13.32 -8.57 17.13
C SER A 134 -13.85 -8.56 15.69
N LEU A 135 -13.52 -9.57 14.88
CA LEU A 135 -14.04 -9.73 13.53
C LEU A 135 -15.48 -10.27 13.52
N ALA A 136 -16.00 -10.77 14.65
CA ALA A 136 -17.40 -11.20 14.79
C ALA A 136 -18.38 -10.02 14.92
N GLU A 137 -17.90 -8.79 15.10
CA GLU A 137 -18.71 -7.60 15.32
C GLU A 137 -18.91 -6.80 14.02
N PHE A 138 -19.93 -7.15 13.24
CA PHE A 138 -20.08 -6.67 11.85
C PHE A 138 -20.13 -5.15 11.72
N ASP A 139 -20.87 -4.48 12.60
CA ASP A 139 -21.01 -3.01 12.53
C ASP A 139 -19.68 -2.30 12.84
N ASN A 140 -18.84 -2.92 13.67
CA ASN A 140 -17.52 -2.42 13.98
C ASN A 140 -16.52 -2.70 12.85
N VAL A 141 -16.57 -3.91 12.29
CA VAL A 141 -15.81 -4.27 11.07
C VAL A 141 -16.13 -3.31 9.93
N ASN A 142 -17.39 -2.92 9.74
CA ASN A 142 -17.83 -2.05 8.66
C ASN A 142 -17.67 -0.53 8.95
N LYS A 143 -17.16 -0.14 10.13
CA LYS A 143 -17.18 1.25 10.61
C LYS A 143 -16.36 2.23 9.75
N LEU A 144 -15.27 1.78 9.14
CA LEU A 144 -14.34 2.62 8.36
C LEU A 144 -14.34 2.29 6.87
N GLY A 145 -15.51 1.93 6.32
CA GLY A 145 -15.64 1.65 4.89
C GLY A 145 -15.20 0.24 4.51
N ILE A 146 -15.15 0.01 3.20
CA ILE A 146 -15.18 -1.34 2.62
C ILE A 146 -13.94 -2.19 2.92
N ASN A 147 -12.82 -1.56 3.29
CA ASN A 147 -11.59 -2.29 3.63
C ASN A 147 -11.78 -3.16 4.89
N GLY A 148 -12.59 -2.71 5.84
CA GLY A 148 -12.87 -3.51 7.04
C GLY A 148 -13.54 -4.85 6.69
N PRO A 149 -14.70 -4.85 6.01
CA PRO A 149 -15.33 -6.08 5.55
C PRO A 149 -14.47 -6.91 4.59
N THR A 150 -13.73 -6.24 3.69
CA THR A 150 -12.81 -6.89 2.74
C THR A 150 -11.76 -7.72 3.48
N TYR A 151 -11.02 -7.10 4.41
CA TYR A 151 -9.96 -7.80 5.12
C TYR A 151 -10.47 -8.72 6.22
N ALA A 152 -11.64 -8.46 6.81
CA ALA A 152 -12.28 -9.42 7.71
C ALA A 152 -12.62 -10.73 6.97
N LEU A 153 -13.18 -10.64 5.76
CA LEU A 153 -13.47 -11.83 4.94
C LEU A 153 -12.20 -12.59 4.58
N ILE A 154 -11.17 -11.89 4.10
CA ILE A 154 -9.86 -12.47 3.78
C ILE A 154 -9.24 -13.16 5.02
N ALA A 155 -9.25 -12.50 6.19
CA ALA A 155 -8.70 -13.04 7.42
C ALA A 155 -9.43 -14.30 7.89
N LEU A 156 -10.76 -14.27 7.92
CA LEU A 156 -11.59 -15.41 8.32
C LEU A 156 -11.40 -16.61 7.36
N ASP A 157 -11.29 -16.35 6.07
CA ASP A 157 -11.10 -17.40 5.06
C ASP A 157 -9.67 -17.94 5.04
N SER A 158 -8.69 -17.18 5.55
CA SER A 158 -7.29 -17.54 5.38
C SER A 158 -6.88 -18.86 6.02
N GLY A 159 -7.48 -19.19 7.17
CA GLY A 159 -7.32 -20.46 7.86
C GLY A 159 -8.61 -21.28 7.93
N ASP A 160 -9.64 -20.93 7.14
CA ASP A 160 -11.00 -21.46 7.26
C ASP A 160 -11.56 -21.37 8.69
N TYR A 161 -11.38 -20.21 9.32
CA TYR A 161 -11.75 -20.01 10.72
C TYR A 161 -13.27 -19.99 10.91
N ALA A 162 -13.73 -20.59 12.00
CA ALA A 162 -15.07 -20.35 12.50
C ALA A 162 -15.18 -18.88 12.95
N ILE A 163 -16.35 -18.27 12.74
CA ILE A 163 -16.62 -16.94 13.28
C ILE A 163 -17.10 -17.15 14.73
N PRO A 164 -16.36 -16.67 15.75
CA PRO A 164 -16.75 -16.86 17.14
C PRO A 164 -17.96 -15.98 17.50
N GLU A 165 -18.53 -16.23 18.68
CA GLU A 165 -19.52 -15.32 19.26
C GLU A 165 -18.84 -13.98 19.63
N PRO A 166 -19.48 -12.82 19.33
CA PRO A 166 -18.91 -11.52 19.65
C PRO A 166 -18.81 -11.27 21.16
N ALA A 167 -18.28 -10.12 21.56
CA ALA A 167 -18.29 -9.74 22.98
C ALA A 167 -19.73 -9.72 23.53
N LYS A 168 -19.92 -10.17 24.78
CA LYS A 168 -21.25 -10.19 25.42
C LYS A 168 -21.89 -8.80 25.51
N SER A 169 -21.07 -7.76 25.51
CA SER A 169 -21.49 -6.35 25.51
C SER A 169 -21.87 -5.82 24.12
N TYR A 170 -21.61 -6.58 23.06
CA TYR A 170 -21.92 -6.18 21.69
C TYR A 170 -23.39 -6.49 21.37
N ASP A 171 -24.15 -5.45 21.04
CA ASP A 171 -25.58 -5.50 20.74
C ASP A 171 -25.88 -5.29 19.23
N GLY A 172 -24.84 -5.21 18.41
CA GLY A 172 -24.95 -5.00 16.97
C GLY A 172 -25.10 -6.29 16.15
N LYS A 173 -24.95 -6.16 14.83
CA LYS A 173 -25.06 -7.28 13.91
C LYS A 173 -23.84 -8.21 14.04
N VAL A 174 -24.10 -9.50 14.20
CA VAL A 174 -23.03 -10.52 14.17
C VAL A 174 -22.51 -10.71 12.74
N THR A 175 -21.20 -10.81 12.56
CA THR A 175 -20.56 -11.10 11.27
C THR A 175 -20.91 -12.50 10.79
N THR A 176 -21.14 -12.63 9.48
CA THR A 176 -21.21 -13.92 8.77
C THR A 176 -20.51 -13.73 7.43
N ARG A 177 -20.01 -14.81 6.83
CA ARG A 177 -19.42 -14.75 5.47
C ARG A 177 -20.44 -14.21 4.47
N GLU A 178 -21.70 -14.63 4.59
CA GLU A 178 -22.81 -14.16 3.75
C GLU A 178 -23.03 -12.65 3.87
N LYS A 179 -22.97 -12.08 5.08
CA LYS A 179 -23.10 -10.63 5.29
C LYS A 179 -21.91 -9.87 4.69
N LEU A 180 -20.68 -10.36 4.87
CA LEU A 180 -19.48 -9.73 4.31
C LEU A 180 -19.52 -9.77 2.78
N VAL A 181 -19.71 -10.95 2.19
CA VAL A 181 -19.84 -11.14 0.73
C VAL A 181 -20.98 -10.30 0.16
N GLY A 182 -22.15 -10.35 0.79
CA GLY A 182 -23.32 -9.57 0.37
C GLY A 182 -23.07 -8.06 0.41
N LEU A 183 -22.38 -7.56 1.45
CA LEU A 183 -21.99 -6.16 1.53
C LEU A 183 -21.03 -5.77 0.41
N LEU A 184 -19.99 -6.57 0.16
CA LEU A 184 -19.01 -6.29 -0.90
C LEU A 184 -19.67 -6.27 -2.28
N VAL A 185 -20.52 -7.24 -2.60
CA VAL A 185 -21.26 -7.27 -3.88
C VAL A 185 -22.16 -6.04 -4.03
N ASN A 186 -22.87 -5.64 -2.97
CA ASN A 186 -23.80 -4.50 -3.03
C ASN A 186 -23.10 -3.14 -3.05
N ALA A 187 -21.84 -3.06 -2.60
CA ALA A 187 -21.04 -1.83 -2.60
C ALA A 187 -20.35 -1.54 -3.95
N GLN A 188 -20.49 -2.42 -4.95
CA GLN A 188 -19.93 -2.19 -6.28
C GLN A 188 -20.66 -1.03 -6.96
N ASN A 189 -19.90 -0.11 -7.55
CA ASN A 189 -20.42 1.00 -8.33
C ASN A 189 -20.86 0.55 -9.73
N ASP A 190 -21.67 1.37 -10.40
CA ASP A 190 -22.18 1.10 -11.75
C ASP A 190 -21.07 0.93 -12.81
N ASP A 191 -19.90 1.53 -12.60
CA ASP A 191 -18.73 1.39 -13.48
C ASP A 191 -17.96 0.07 -13.30
N GLY A 192 -18.42 -0.78 -12.36
CA GLY A 192 -17.84 -2.07 -12.03
C GLY A 192 -16.73 -2.03 -10.98
N GLY A 193 -16.28 -0.83 -10.57
CA GLY A 193 -15.29 -0.69 -9.51
C GLY A 193 -15.90 -0.55 -8.12
N TRP A 194 -15.03 -0.44 -7.12
CA TRP A 194 -15.38 -0.16 -5.73
C TRP A 194 -14.67 1.10 -5.24
N SER A 195 -15.26 1.73 -4.24
CA SER A 195 -14.74 2.93 -3.59
C SER A 195 -14.65 2.71 -2.08
N TYR A 196 -13.71 3.40 -1.42
CA TYR A 196 -13.44 3.15 0.01
C TYR A 196 -14.65 3.41 0.91
N MET A 197 -15.35 4.53 0.69
CA MET A 197 -16.49 5.02 1.49
C MET A 197 -17.62 5.55 0.59
N GLY A 198 -17.85 4.92 -0.57
CA GLY A 198 -18.71 5.45 -1.62
C GLY A 198 -18.00 6.50 -2.49
N GLY A 199 -18.64 6.88 -3.59
CA GLY A 199 -18.10 7.84 -4.55
C GLY A 199 -17.39 7.16 -5.72
N LYS A 200 -16.35 7.81 -6.26
CA LYS A 200 -15.64 7.32 -7.45
C LYS A 200 -14.89 6.04 -7.13
N SER A 201 -15.00 5.07 -8.03
CA SER A 201 -14.25 3.84 -7.95
C SER A 201 -12.74 4.11 -7.96
N ASP A 202 -12.04 3.30 -7.18
CA ASP A 202 -10.61 3.36 -6.94
C ASP A 202 -9.97 2.01 -7.35
N VAL A 203 -8.75 2.05 -7.88
CA VAL A 203 -8.10 0.84 -8.39
C VAL A 203 -7.72 -0.10 -7.25
N ASP A 204 -7.13 0.43 -6.18
CA ASP A 204 -6.69 -0.34 -5.02
C ASP A 204 -7.89 -1.03 -4.38
N VAL A 205 -8.95 -0.26 -4.08
CA VAL A 205 -10.16 -0.76 -3.44
C VAL A 205 -10.87 -1.81 -4.30
N THR A 206 -10.93 -1.59 -5.62
CA THR A 206 -11.50 -2.58 -6.54
C THR A 206 -10.74 -3.89 -6.50
N ALA A 207 -9.41 -3.83 -6.60
CA ALA A 207 -8.58 -5.02 -6.58
C ALA A 207 -8.68 -5.76 -5.23
N MET A 208 -8.66 -5.05 -4.11
CA MET A 208 -8.80 -5.65 -2.77
C MET A 208 -10.17 -6.31 -2.56
N ALA A 209 -11.28 -5.68 -2.99
CA ALA A 209 -12.60 -6.28 -2.93
C ALA A 209 -12.69 -7.57 -3.78
N MET A 210 -12.08 -7.56 -4.96
CA MET A 210 -11.99 -8.74 -5.83
C MET A 210 -11.17 -9.87 -5.21
N GLN A 211 -10.08 -9.56 -4.49
CA GLN A 211 -9.29 -10.53 -3.73
C GLN A 211 -10.15 -11.25 -2.68
N ALA A 212 -10.92 -10.50 -1.89
CA ALA A 212 -11.82 -11.08 -0.87
C ALA A 212 -12.94 -11.95 -1.48
N LEU A 213 -13.44 -11.57 -2.65
CA LEU A 213 -14.51 -12.28 -3.34
C LEU A 213 -14.04 -13.51 -4.15
N ALA A 214 -12.73 -13.71 -4.32
CA ALA A 214 -12.18 -14.74 -5.21
C ALA A 214 -12.65 -16.17 -4.88
N ASN A 215 -12.74 -16.51 -3.58
CA ASN A 215 -13.20 -17.83 -3.12
C ASN A 215 -14.70 -18.07 -3.32
N TYR A 216 -15.48 -17.01 -3.58
CA TYR A 216 -16.94 -17.05 -3.70
C TYR A 216 -17.42 -17.00 -5.15
N LYS A 217 -16.52 -17.12 -6.14
CA LYS A 217 -16.83 -17.01 -7.58
C LYS A 217 -17.93 -17.97 -8.09
N LYS A 218 -18.21 -19.06 -7.38
CA LYS A 218 -19.32 -19.99 -7.73
C LYS A 218 -20.71 -19.41 -7.46
N GLN A 219 -20.81 -18.36 -6.66
CA GLN A 219 -22.07 -17.65 -6.43
C GLN A 219 -22.32 -16.70 -7.61
N SER A 220 -23.43 -16.88 -8.33
CA SER A 220 -23.71 -16.10 -9.55
C SER A 220 -23.66 -14.58 -9.37
N LYS A 221 -24.05 -14.06 -8.20
CA LYS A 221 -23.94 -12.61 -7.91
C LYS A 221 -22.49 -12.16 -7.77
N VAL A 222 -21.65 -12.97 -7.14
CA VAL A 222 -20.21 -12.69 -6.98
C VAL A 222 -19.50 -12.80 -8.31
N GLU A 223 -19.79 -13.84 -9.11
CA GLU A 223 -19.25 -14.00 -10.47
C GLU A 223 -19.48 -12.75 -11.32
N LYS A 224 -20.73 -12.28 -11.39
CA LYS A 224 -21.09 -11.04 -12.12
C LYS A 224 -20.37 -9.80 -11.58
N ALA A 225 -20.20 -9.69 -10.26
CA ALA A 225 -19.46 -8.59 -9.67
C ALA A 225 -17.97 -8.65 -10.06
N LEU A 226 -17.35 -9.83 -10.01
CA LEU A 226 -15.97 -10.05 -10.41
C LEU A 226 -15.77 -9.76 -11.91
N GLU A 227 -16.68 -10.16 -12.79
CA GLU A 227 -16.62 -9.85 -14.23
C GLU A 227 -16.60 -8.34 -14.49
N LYS A 228 -17.48 -7.59 -13.82
CA LYS A 228 -17.50 -6.12 -13.89
C LYS A 228 -16.22 -5.49 -13.33
N GLY A 229 -15.70 -6.03 -12.23
CA GLY A 229 -14.42 -5.59 -11.65
C GLY A 229 -13.24 -5.81 -12.59
N ILE A 230 -13.19 -6.97 -13.27
CA ILE A 230 -12.19 -7.27 -14.29
C ILE A 230 -12.29 -6.28 -15.46
N GLU A 231 -13.50 -5.97 -15.92
CA GLU A 231 -13.70 -4.97 -16.98
C GLU A 231 -13.23 -3.57 -16.54
N TYR A 232 -13.57 -3.17 -15.32
CA TYR A 232 -13.12 -1.92 -14.73
C TYR A 232 -11.58 -1.83 -14.69
N LEU A 233 -10.90 -2.82 -14.11
CA LEU A 233 -9.44 -2.84 -14.03
C LEU A 233 -8.80 -2.89 -15.42
N SER A 234 -9.33 -3.69 -16.35
CA SER A 234 -8.87 -3.72 -17.73
C SER A 234 -8.90 -2.34 -18.41
N LYS A 235 -9.93 -1.52 -18.12
CA LYS A 235 -10.03 -0.14 -18.66
C LYS A 235 -9.08 0.83 -17.97
N LYS A 236 -8.73 0.60 -16.69
CA LYS A 236 -7.87 1.47 -15.88
C LYS A 236 -6.38 1.23 -16.06
N GLN A 237 -5.98 0.10 -16.65
CA GLN A 237 -4.58 -0.17 -16.93
C GLN A 237 -3.98 0.86 -17.89
N ASN A 238 -2.84 1.43 -17.51
CA ASN A 238 -2.13 2.40 -18.34
C ASN A 238 -1.35 1.73 -19.47
N LYS A 239 -0.88 2.53 -20.43
CA LYS A 239 -0.07 2.05 -21.57
C LYS A 239 1.24 1.41 -21.14
N THR A 240 1.76 1.71 -19.94
CA THR A 240 2.97 1.09 -19.37
C THR A 240 2.69 -0.29 -18.78
N GLY A 241 1.42 -0.67 -18.62
CA GLY A 241 0.98 -1.86 -17.90
C GLY A 241 0.69 -1.60 -16.42
N ALA A 242 1.18 -0.48 -15.86
CA ALA A 242 0.96 -0.08 -14.47
C ALA A 242 -0.43 0.53 -14.24
N TYR A 243 -0.77 0.73 -12.97
CA TYR A 243 -1.98 1.40 -12.53
C TYR A 243 -1.66 2.70 -11.80
N SER A 244 -2.64 3.61 -11.81
CA SER A 244 -2.49 4.93 -11.19
C SER A 244 -3.56 5.21 -10.14
N THR A 245 -3.13 5.90 -9.09
CA THR A 245 -3.99 6.60 -8.14
C THR A 245 -3.69 8.10 -8.24
N SER A 246 -4.72 8.94 -8.30
CA SER A 246 -4.60 10.39 -8.53
C SER A 246 -3.73 10.78 -9.74
N ASN A 247 -3.79 9.99 -10.83
CA ASN A 247 -3.01 10.14 -12.07
C ASN A 247 -1.49 9.86 -11.96
N SER A 248 -1.01 9.32 -10.84
CA SER A 248 0.38 8.88 -10.70
C SER A 248 0.46 7.37 -10.80
N GLU A 249 1.22 6.84 -11.77
CA GLU A 249 1.53 5.40 -11.83
C GLU A 249 2.37 4.99 -10.62
N ASN A 250 1.91 3.99 -9.87
CA ASN A 250 2.58 3.56 -8.65
C ASN A 250 2.66 2.03 -8.51
N CYS A 251 3.56 1.59 -7.64
CA CYS A 251 3.84 0.19 -7.37
C CYS A 251 2.69 -0.51 -6.66
N GLU A 252 2.15 0.13 -5.62
CA GLU A 252 1.14 -0.41 -4.70
C GLU A 252 -0.13 -0.81 -5.43
N SER A 253 -0.71 0.09 -6.21
CA SER A 253 -1.90 -0.18 -7.03
C SER A 253 -1.66 -1.24 -8.08
N THR A 254 -0.47 -1.24 -8.68
CA THR A 254 -0.12 -2.28 -9.66
C THR A 254 0.02 -3.65 -8.99
N ALA A 255 0.58 -3.69 -7.77
CA ALA A 255 0.72 -4.90 -6.97
C ALA A 255 -0.65 -5.43 -6.52
N GLN A 256 -1.58 -4.58 -6.08
CA GLN A 256 -2.94 -4.98 -5.73
C GLN A 256 -3.65 -5.66 -6.90
N VAL A 257 -3.53 -5.10 -8.11
CA VAL A 257 -4.12 -5.70 -9.31
C VAL A 257 -3.45 -7.03 -9.66
N LEU A 258 -2.13 -7.13 -9.56
CA LEU A 258 -1.42 -8.40 -9.79
C LEU A 258 -1.86 -9.48 -8.79
N THR A 259 -2.05 -9.12 -7.52
CA THR A 259 -2.60 -10.01 -6.49
C THR A 259 -4.01 -10.46 -6.84
N ALA A 260 -4.91 -9.54 -7.21
CA ALA A 260 -6.28 -9.86 -7.60
C ALA A 260 -6.33 -10.81 -8.81
N MET A 261 -5.54 -10.52 -9.86
CA MET A 261 -5.42 -11.40 -11.02
C MET A 261 -4.96 -12.80 -10.62
N SER A 262 -3.92 -12.90 -9.79
CA SER A 262 -3.35 -14.17 -9.35
C SER A 262 -4.36 -14.99 -8.53
N MET A 263 -5.07 -14.36 -7.60
CA MET A 263 -6.11 -15.02 -6.80
C MET A 263 -7.31 -15.50 -7.64
N LEU A 264 -7.66 -14.76 -8.69
CA LEU A 264 -8.71 -15.14 -9.64
C LEU A 264 -8.24 -16.14 -10.70
N ASN A 265 -6.97 -16.58 -10.66
CA ASN A 265 -6.33 -17.41 -11.68
C ASN A 265 -6.38 -16.78 -13.09
N ILE A 266 -6.27 -15.46 -13.17
CA ILE A 266 -6.19 -14.72 -14.43
C ILE A 266 -4.71 -14.58 -14.80
N SER A 267 -4.34 -15.14 -15.94
CA SER A 267 -2.96 -15.05 -16.44
C SER A 267 -2.55 -13.60 -16.72
N VAL A 268 -1.29 -13.24 -16.47
CA VAL A 268 -0.70 -11.97 -16.93
C VAL A 268 -0.65 -11.85 -18.46
N LYS A 269 -0.89 -12.96 -19.19
CA LYS A 269 -1.06 -12.99 -20.65
C LYS A 269 -2.50 -12.73 -21.11
N ASP A 270 -3.45 -12.59 -20.19
CA ASP A 270 -4.84 -12.29 -20.54
C ASP A 270 -4.90 -10.98 -21.33
N SER A 271 -5.49 -11.02 -22.52
CA SER A 271 -5.52 -9.89 -23.45
C SER A 271 -6.19 -8.65 -22.86
N ARG A 272 -7.09 -8.82 -21.88
CA ARG A 272 -7.73 -7.71 -21.16
C ARG A 272 -6.70 -6.90 -20.36
N PHE A 273 -5.61 -7.53 -19.93
CA PHE A 273 -4.57 -6.96 -19.08
C PHE A 273 -3.24 -6.71 -19.81
N ILE A 274 -3.30 -6.57 -21.14
CA ILE A 274 -2.17 -6.17 -21.98
C ILE A 274 -2.47 -4.83 -22.66
N LYS A 275 -1.70 -3.79 -22.35
CA LYS A 275 -1.79 -2.47 -23.01
C LYS A 275 -0.47 -2.10 -23.64
N ASN A 276 -0.49 -1.73 -24.92
CA ASN A 276 0.72 -1.37 -25.67
C ASN A 276 1.85 -2.42 -25.51
N ARG A 277 1.45 -3.71 -25.55
CA ARG A 277 2.30 -4.89 -25.33
C ARG A 277 2.87 -5.06 -23.91
N ASN A 278 2.55 -4.19 -22.97
CA ASN A 278 2.96 -4.31 -21.57
C ASN A 278 1.88 -5.04 -20.76
N THR A 279 2.31 -5.98 -19.92
CA THR A 279 1.49 -6.70 -18.95
C THR A 279 1.40 -5.92 -17.63
N VAL A 280 0.57 -6.36 -16.69
CA VAL A 280 0.60 -5.85 -15.31
C VAL A 280 1.96 -6.08 -14.65
N LEU A 281 2.64 -7.18 -14.99
CA LEU A 281 3.97 -7.50 -14.46
C LEU A 281 5.04 -6.54 -15.01
N ASP A 282 4.96 -6.14 -16.28
CA ASP A 282 5.79 -5.07 -16.84
C ASP A 282 5.59 -3.76 -16.06
N GLY A 283 4.33 -3.44 -15.77
CA GLY A 283 3.94 -2.28 -14.97
C GLY A 283 4.52 -2.32 -13.56
N LEU A 284 4.51 -3.47 -12.89
CA LEU A 284 5.04 -3.60 -11.54
C LEU A 284 6.58 -3.51 -11.52
N LEU A 285 7.24 -4.25 -12.41
CA LEU A 285 8.70 -4.35 -12.43
C LEU A 285 9.40 -3.06 -12.85
N GLN A 286 8.69 -2.08 -13.43
CA GLN A 286 9.27 -0.76 -13.70
C GLN A 286 9.64 0.00 -12.41
N PHE A 287 9.02 -0.36 -11.28
CA PHE A 287 9.29 0.23 -9.97
C PHE A 287 10.35 -0.53 -9.17
N TYR A 288 10.74 -1.73 -9.62
CA TYR A 288 11.74 -2.55 -8.95
C TYR A 288 13.14 -1.93 -9.05
N SER A 289 13.85 -1.90 -7.93
CA SER A 289 15.21 -1.38 -7.80
C SER A 289 16.00 -2.21 -6.79
N ASN A 290 16.86 -3.09 -7.30
CA ASN A 290 17.86 -3.86 -6.53
C ASN A 290 17.35 -4.54 -5.25
N GLY A 291 16.32 -5.38 -5.37
CA GLY A 291 15.74 -6.11 -4.24
C GLY A 291 14.66 -5.32 -3.50
N ALA A 292 14.29 -4.14 -3.97
CA ALA A 292 13.22 -3.36 -3.36
C ALA A 292 12.34 -2.70 -4.43
N PHE A 293 11.29 -2.00 -4.02
CA PHE A 293 10.44 -1.25 -4.93
C PHE A 293 10.37 0.22 -4.53
N LYS A 294 10.18 1.06 -5.54
CA LYS A 294 9.91 2.48 -5.40
C LYS A 294 8.40 2.71 -5.45
N HIS A 295 7.91 3.78 -4.82
CA HIS A 295 6.50 4.17 -4.95
C HIS A 295 6.17 4.53 -6.40
N THR A 296 6.97 5.42 -7.02
CA THR A 296 6.89 5.72 -8.46
C THR A 296 8.26 5.52 -9.11
N LYS A 297 8.31 5.51 -10.45
CA LYS A 297 9.53 5.14 -11.18
C LYS A 297 10.74 6.03 -10.85
N ASP A 298 10.47 7.32 -10.64
CA ASP A 298 11.49 8.35 -10.48
C ASP A 298 11.78 8.70 -9.01
N THR A 299 11.21 7.95 -8.05
CA THR A 299 11.48 8.14 -6.61
C THR A 299 12.55 7.18 -6.09
N PHE A 300 12.88 7.30 -4.80
CA PHE A 300 13.68 6.32 -4.08
C PHE A 300 12.87 5.06 -3.75
N VAL A 301 13.58 4.04 -3.29
CA VAL A 301 12.97 2.83 -2.71
C VAL A 301 12.07 3.25 -1.54
N ASN A 302 10.89 2.64 -1.45
CA ASN A 302 9.89 2.89 -0.43
C ASN A 302 9.49 1.56 0.22
N GLN A 303 9.37 1.56 1.55
CA GLN A 303 9.11 0.34 2.31
C GLN A 303 7.73 -0.25 2.02
N MET A 304 6.68 0.57 1.95
CA MET A 304 5.33 0.12 1.60
C MET A 304 5.29 -0.43 0.17
N ALA A 305 5.87 0.29 -0.79
CA ALA A 305 5.98 -0.20 -2.16
C ALA A 305 6.70 -1.56 -2.21
N THR A 306 7.73 -1.75 -1.39
CA THR A 306 8.50 -2.99 -1.35
C THR A 306 7.69 -4.14 -0.79
N GLU A 307 7.02 -3.96 0.34
CA GLU A 307 6.17 -5.00 0.94
C GLU A 307 4.97 -5.35 0.04
N GLN A 308 4.32 -4.34 -0.54
CA GLN A 308 3.19 -4.58 -1.46
C GLN A 308 3.63 -5.22 -2.77
N GLY A 309 4.72 -4.72 -3.36
CA GLY A 309 5.34 -5.34 -4.54
C GLY A 309 5.78 -6.77 -4.27
N MET A 310 6.29 -7.05 -3.07
CA MET A 310 6.66 -8.40 -2.63
C MET A 310 5.44 -9.32 -2.63
N TYR A 311 4.39 -9.03 -1.85
CA TYR A 311 3.26 -9.97 -1.78
C TYR A 311 2.53 -10.09 -3.13
N GLY A 312 2.56 -9.04 -3.97
CA GLY A 312 2.03 -9.11 -5.34
C GLY A 312 2.81 -10.09 -6.21
N LEU A 313 4.14 -10.06 -6.14
CA LEU A 313 4.99 -11.07 -6.80
C LEU A 313 4.85 -12.46 -6.17
N VAL A 314 4.63 -12.57 -4.86
CA VAL A 314 4.36 -13.86 -4.19
C VAL A 314 3.04 -14.45 -4.68
N ALA A 315 1.98 -13.65 -4.77
CA ALA A 315 0.70 -14.10 -5.31
C ALA A 315 0.87 -14.65 -6.74
N TYR A 316 1.61 -13.93 -7.58
CA TYR A 316 1.96 -14.37 -8.94
C TYR A 316 2.79 -15.66 -8.94
N TYR A 317 3.84 -15.74 -8.10
CA TYR A 317 4.69 -16.92 -7.96
C TYR A 317 3.90 -18.17 -7.58
N ARG A 318 3.00 -18.06 -6.60
CA ARG A 318 2.14 -19.16 -6.14
C ARG A 318 1.13 -19.57 -7.21
N ASN A 319 0.57 -18.61 -7.94
CA ASN A 319 -0.32 -18.90 -9.07
C ASN A 319 0.40 -19.64 -10.21
N LEU A 320 1.68 -19.35 -10.49
CA LEU A 320 2.48 -20.10 -11.47
C LEU A 320 2.77 -21.55 -11.06
N ALA A 321 2.60 -21.88 -9.79
CA ALA A 321 2.91 -23.18 -9.21
C ALA A 321 1.70 -24.10 -9.04
N ASP A 322 0.50 -23.58 -9.33
CA ASP A 322 -0.76 -24.18 -8.88
C ASP A 322 -0.80 -24.42 -7.35
N ASP A 323 -0.05 -23.62 -6.59
CA ASP A 323 -0.07 -23.62 -5.13
C ASP A 323 -1.33 -22.90 -4.61
N SER A 324 -1.64 -23.06 -3.32
CA SER A 324 -2.73 -22.28 -2.71
C SER A 324 -2.47 -20.79 -2.89
N ASN A 325 -3.54 -20.00 -3.09
CA ASN A 325 -3.38 -18.57 -3.35
C ASN A 325 -2.74 -17.84 -2.14
N LEU A 326 -2.40 -16.56 -2.30
CA LEU A 326 -1.68 -15.78 -1.28
C LEU A 326 -2.32 -15.88 0.12
N TYR A 327 -3.65 -15.75 0.18
CA TYR A 327 -4.41 -15.72 1.42
C TYR A 327 -5.05 -17.05 1.80
N ASP A 328 -5.07 -18.06 0.93
CA ASP A 328 -5.40 -19.43 1.33
C ASP A 328 -4.18 -20.07 1.99
N MET A 329 -4.18 -20.04 3.33
CA MET A 329 -3.05 -20.41 4.18
C MET A 329 -3.26 -21.75 4.90
N GLY A 330 -4.18 -22.59 4.43
CA GLY A 330 -4.38 -23.94 4.99
C GLY A 330 -3.13 -24.84 4.87
N ASP A 331 -2.19 -24.50 3.99
CA ASP A 331 -0.89 -25.13 3.85
C ASP A 331 0.15 -24.67 4.90
N ALA A 332 -0.05 -23.53 5.55
CA ALA A 332 0.94 -22.93 6.45
C ALA A 332 1.23 -23.79 7.70
N LYS A 333 0.18 -24.32 8.35
CA LYS A 333 0.33 -25.22 9.52
C LYS A 333 1.10 -26.50 9.15
N LYS A 334 0.89 -27.04 7.95
CA LYS A 334 1.56 -28.27 7.47
C LYS A 334 3.01 -28.03 7.10
N ASN A 335 3.30 -26.89 6.49
CA ASN A 335 4.61 -26.61 5.93
C ASN A 335 5.62 -26.13 6.98
N ASN A 336 5.13 -25.70 8.16
CA ASN A 336 5.90 -24.96 9.16
C ASN A 336 6.71 -23.86 8.44
N ASN A 337 6.01 -22.79 8.09
CA ASN A 337 6.52 -21.70 7.24
C ASN A 337 7.67 -20.90 7.90
N TYR A 338 8.16 -21.35 9.05
CA TYR A 338 9.43 -20.96 9.62
C TYR A 338 10.31 -22.18 9.93
N GLY A 339 11.61 -22.06 9.69
CA GLY A 339 12.55 -23.19 9.75
C GLY A 339 13.59 -23.06 10.87
N THR A 340 14.13 -24.19 11.34
CA THR A 340 15.25 -24.19 12.30
C THR A 340 16.47 -23.50 11.70
N ASP A 341 16.98 -22.49 12.39
CA ASP A 341 18.22 -21.82 11.99
C ASP A 341 19.32 -22.89 11.82
N LYS A 342 19.92 -22.98 10.63
CA LYS A 342 21.21 -23.67 10.51
C LYS A 342 22.14 -22.93 11.45
N LYS A 343 22.56 -23.58 12.55
CA LYS A 343 23.58 -23.05 13.47
C LYS A 343 24.79 -22.62 12.65
N THR A 344 24.85 -21.35 12.27
CA THR A 344 26.09 -20.72 11.84
C THR A 344 26.96 -20.69 13.07
N ASN A 345 28.04 -21.47 13.05
CA ASN A 345 29.06 -21.48 14.08
C ASN A 345 29.43 -20.03 14.43
N LYS A 346 28.95 -19.58 15.59
CA LYS A 346 29.28 -18.30 16.17
C LYS A 346 30.77 -18.39 16.51
N LYS A 347 31.63 -17.87 15.64
CA LYS A 347 33.01 -17.54 16.04
C LYS A 347 32.88 -16.49 17.13
N SER A 348 33.05 -16.93 18.37
CA SER A 348 33.15 -16.09 19.54
C SER A 348 34.33 -15.14 19.37
N TYR A 349 34.03 -13.84 19.27
CA TYR A 349 35.01 -12.81 19.60
C TYR A 349 35.17 -12.84 21.12
N GLU A 350 36.31 -13.38 21.58
CA GLU A 350 36.72 -13.36 22.98
C GLU A 350 36.88 -11.91 23.46
N LYS A 351 36.14 -11.56 24.50
CA LYS A 351 36.39 -10.38 25.31
C LYS A 351 37.38 -10.80 26.40
N LYS A 352 38.62 -10.27 26.33
CA LYS A 352 39.60 -10.35 27.42
C LYS A 352 38.96 -9.80 28.71
N GLY A 353 38.93 -10.63 29.75
CA GLY A 353 38.44 -10.25 31.08
C GLY A 353 38.90 -11.25 32.13
N SER A 354 39.95 -10.84 32.85
CA SER A 354 40.39 -11.21 34.21
C SER A 354 40.24 -12.65 34.71
N LYS A 355 41.40 -13.20 35.10
CA LYS A 355 41.56 -14.37 35.97
C LYS A 355 40.87 -14.15 37.31
N THR A 356 40.13 -15.15 37.77
CA THR A 356 40.26 -15.71 39.12
C THR A 356 39.76 -17.16 39.11
N SER A 357 40.60 -18.01 39.67
CA SER A 357 40.55 -19.45 39.73
C SER A 357 39.71 -19.94 40.90
N GLU A 358 38.92 -21.01 40.72
CA GLU A 358 38.81 -22.07 41.72
C GLU A 358 38.29 -23.39 41.14
N ASN A 359 38.95 -24.46 41.57
CA ASN A 359 38.82 -25.85 41.12
C ASN A 359 37.62 -26.57 41.76
N LYS A 360 36.97 -27.49 41.03
CA LYS A 360 37.06 -28.95 41.29
C LYS A 360 36.20 -29.83 40.36
N LYS A 361 36.93 -30.73 39.71
CA LYS A 361 36.69 -32.17 39.44
C LYS A 361 35.35 -32.68 38.86
N LYS A 362 35.50 -33.16 37.62
CA LYS A 362 34.88 -34.34 36.98
C LYS A 362 34.46 -35.46 37.93
N ASN A 363 33.35 -36.12 37.62
CA ASN A 363 33.43 -37.51 37.17
C ASN A 363 32.27 -37.91 36.23
N SER A 364 32.64 -38.81 35.33
CA SER A 364 31.94 -39.38 34.18
C SER A 364 31.51 -40.82 34.49
N LEU A 365 30.81 -41.42 33.52
CA LEU A 365 30.35 -42.81 33.38
C LEU A 365 28.99 -43.08 34.01
N GLY A 366 28.07 -43.78 33.35
CA GLY A 366 28.13 -44.52 32.10
C GLY A 366 26.93 -45.47 32.04
N ASN A 367 26.43 -45.69 30.83
CA ASN A 367 25.41 -46.67 30.41
C ASN A 367 25.31 -47.94 31.26
N THR A 368 24.12 -48.54 31.39
CA THR A 368 23.67 -49.68 30.54
C THR A 368 22.23 -50.15 30.86
N THR A 369 21.50 -50.45 29.79
CA THR A 369 20.52 -51.54 29.53
C THR A 369 19.50 -51.96 30.61
N ASP A 370 18.22 -52.04 30.24
CA ASP A 370 17.65 -53.31 29.76
C ASP A 370 16.23 -53.17 29.17
N ASN A 371 16.03 -53.86 28.06
CA ASN A 371 14.74 -54.20 27.46
C ASN A 371 14.16 -55.43 28.17
N SER A 372 12.84 -55.49 28.38
CA SER A 372 12.06 -56.70 28.04
C SER A 372 10.55 -56.47 28.18
N THR A 373 9.84 -56.79 27.09
CA THR A 373 8.53 -57.50 27.01
C THR A 373 7.40 -57.10 27.97
N GLY A 374 6.21 -56.65 27.53
CA GLY A 374 5.39 -57.18 26.45
C GLY A 374 4.32 -58.12 27.00
N SER A 375 3.06 -57.66 27.13
CA SER A 375 1.87 -58.46 26.80
C SER A 375 0.54 -57.69 26.94
N LYS A 376 -0.38 -58.14 26.10
CA LYS A 376 -1.68 -57.61 25.68
C LYS A 376 -2.82 -57.82 26.69
N SER A 377 -3.94 -57.21 26.30
CA SER A 377 -5.34 -57.65 26.49
C SER A 377 -6.02 -57.09 27.74
N ASN A 378 -7.31 -56.80 27.77
CA ASN A 378 -8.33 -56.67 26.74
C ASN A 378 -9.54 -55.99 27.42
N ASN A 379 -10.27 -55.22 26.62
CA ASN A 379 -11.73 -55.11 26.56
C ASN A 379 -12.59 -54.59 27.72
N ASN A 380 -13.61 -53.86 27.23
CA ASN A 380 -14.97 -53.66 27.73
C ASN A 380 -15.17 -52.62 28.83
N SER A 381 -16.25 -51.84 28.87
CA SER A 381 -17.30 -51.42 27.93
C SER A 381 -18.34 -50.70 28.81
N VAL A 382 -19.03 -49.69 28.25
CA VAL A 382 -20.45 -49.37 28.55
C VAL A 382 -20.76 -48.58 29.84
N SER A 383 -21.08 -47.29 29.59
CA SER A 383 -22.40 -46.64 29.82
C SER A 383 -22.74 -45.92 31.13
N SER A 384 -23.17 -44.66 30.90
CA SER A 384 -24.33 -43.94 31.46
C SER A 384 -24.43 -43.70 32.97
N GLY A 385 -24.75 -42.45 33.34
CA GLY A 385 -25.46 -42.21 34.60
C GLY A 385 -25.34 -40.81 35.17
N ASN A 386 -26.25 -39.95 34.71
CA ASN A 386 -26.59 -38.63 35.21
C ASN A 386 -26.84 -38.59 36.74
N SER A 387 -26.36 -37.57 37.48
CA SER A 387 -27.10 -36.98 38.62
C SER A 387 -26.45 -35.73 39.22
N LYS A 388 -27.23 -34.64 39.26
CA LYS A 388 -27.08 -33.44 40.09
C LYS A 388 -27.25 -33.75 41.59
N LYS A 389 -26.49 -33.07 42.46
CA LYS A 389 -26.92 -32.33 43.68
C LYS A 389 -25.65 -31.87 44.43
N SER A 390 -25.37 -30.57 44.48
CA SER A 390 -25.72 -29.64 45.57
C SER A 390 -25.14 -30.04 46.93
N ASN A 391 -24.21 -29.23 47.44
CA ASN A 391 -24.23 -28.79 48.83
C ASN A 391 -23.55 -27.42 48.95
N ALA A 392 -24.28 -26.51 49.58
CA ALA A 392 -23.84 -25.19 50.00
C ALA A 392 -23.79 -25.17 51.53
N SER A 393 -22.82 -24.44 52.08
CA SER A 393 -22.80 -23.88 53.44
C SER A 393 -21.59 -22.94 53.49
N VAL A 394 -21.75 -21.62 53.36
CA VAL A 394 -22.30 -20.61 54.30
C VAL A 394 -21.35 -20.32 55.46
N ASN A 395 -20.78 -19.11 55.46
CA ASN A 395 -20.84 -18.05 56.50
C ASN A 395 -19.69 -17.05 56.25
N SER A 396 -19.77 -15.73 56.46
CA SER A 396 -20.85 -14.80 56.82
C SER A 396 -20.23 -13.41 57.00
N ASN A 397 -20.99 -12.37 56.59
CA ASN A 397 -21.08 -11.01 57.16
C ASN A 397 -19.82 -10.10 57.10
N LYS A 398 -19.92 -8.79 56.83
CA LYS A 398 -20.95 -7.84 57.32
C LYS A 398 -20.95 -6.55 56.49
N ASN A 399 -22.16 -6.03 56.24
CA ASN A 399 -22.48 -4.69 55.74
C ASN A 399 -22.04 -3.56 56.69
N ILE A 400 -21.93 -2.32 56.18
CA ILE A 400 -22.71 -1.13 56.63
C ILE A 400 -22.59 0.02 55.61
N SER A 401 -23.72 0.73 55.49
CA SER A 401 -24.15 1.85 54.62
C SER A 401 -23.45 3.20 54.85
N GLY A 402 -23.38 4.06 53.82
CA GLY A 402 -24.10 5.36 53.73
C GLY A 402 -23.14 6.54 54.03
N THR A 403 -23.16 7.76 53.47
CA THR A 403 -24.15 8.57 52.74
C THR A 403 -23.42 9.78 52.10
N ASN A 404 -24.08 10.46 51.16
CA ASN A 404 -23.74 11.66 50.35
C ASN A 404 -22.90 12.81 50.97
N SER A 405 -22.18 13.57 50.12
CA SER A 405 -22.40 15.02 49.92
C SER A 405 -21.49 15.66 48.86
N ASP A 406 -22.07 16.60 48.11
CA ASP A 406 -21.46 17.55 47.18
C ASP A 406 -20.47 18.53 47.84
N THR A 407 -19.43 19.00 47.12
CA THR A 407 -19.22 20.44 46.84
C THR A 407 -18.02 20.76 45.93
N LYS A 408 -18.23 21.77 45.07
CA LYS A 408 -17.23 22.57 44.32
C LYS A 408 -16.36 23.42 45.28
N ASN A 409 -15.06 23.63 44.97
CA ASN A 409 -14.43 24.90 44.52
C ASN A 409 -12.92 25.03 44.84
N LYS A 410 -12.18 25.55 43.83
CA LYS A 410 -11.07 26.56 43.85
C LYS A 410 -9.83 26.43 44.74
N SER A 411 -8.68 26.38 44.04
CA SER A 411 -7.57 27.37 44.00
C SER A 411 -6.90 27.87 45.31
N LYS A 412 -5.58 27.61 45.44
CA LYS A 412 -4.44 28.58 45.54
C LYS A 412 -3.17 27.80 45.95
N ASN A 413 -2.06 27.82 45.20
CA ASN A 413 -1.02 28.86 45.07
C ASN A 413 -0.04 28.90 46.27
N SER A 414 1.25 28.63 46.02
CA SER A 414 2.37 29.14 46.84
C SER A 414 3.58 29.47 45.95
N LYS A 415 4.04 30.71 46.10
CA LYS A 415 5.24 31.35 45.51
C LYS A 415 6.39 31.28 46.52
N SER A 416 7.63 31.23 46.02
CA SER A 416 8.76 32.13 46.37
C SER A 416 10.00 31.71 45.55
N LYS A 417 11.00 32.52 45.20
CA LYS A 417 11.26 33.97 45.18
C LYS A 417 12.49 34.18 44.25
N LYS A 418 12.53 35.34 43.60
CA LYS A 418 13.58 35.90 42.72
C LYS A 418 14.92 36.15 43.44
N SER A 419 16.01 36.12 42.68
CA SER A 419 17.14 37.06 42.80
C SER A 419 17.70 37.37 41.41
N ASN A 420 17.96 38.66 41.16
CA ASN A 420 18.48 39.29 39.94
C ASN A 420 19.93 39.76 40.18
N ASN A 421 20.70 39.86 39.10
CA ASN A 421 21.75 40.85 38.75
C ASN A 421 22.92 40.15 38.02
N ASN A 422 23.65 40.72 37.06
CA ASN A 422 23.51 41.79 36.06
C ASN A 422 24.83 41.77 35.25
N LYS A 423 24.80 42.23 34.00
CA LYS A 423 25.90 42.84 33.20
C LYS A 423 27.02 42.03 32.52
N ASP A 424 27.03 42.22 31.18
CA ASP A 424 28.07 42.78 30.29
C ASP A 424 29.50 42.21 30.30
N ASN A 425 29.97 41.67 29.16
CA ASN A 425 30.84 42.40 28.21
C ASN A 425 31.42 41.51 27.08
N ASN A 426 31.11 41.92 25.84
CA ASN A 426 31.96 42.17 24.67
C ASN A 426 33.25 41.39 24.34
N ASN A 427 33.37 41.18 23.00
CA ASN A 427 34.59 41.24 22.15
C ASN A 427 35.56 40.04 22.18
N LYS A 428 36.25 39.62 21.11
CA LYS A 428 36.42 40.07 19.72
C LYS A 428 37.29 39.01 18.98
N ILE A 429 36.90 38.70 17.75
CA ILE A 429 37.67 38.35 16.54
C ILE A 429 39.18 38.09 16.69
N SER A 430 39.66 36.98 16.11
CA SER A 430 40.83 36.99 15.20
C SER A 430 40.86 35.77 14.26
N ASN A 431 40.94 36.07 12.96
CA ASN A 431 41.26 35.20 11.83
C ASN A 431 42.66 34.57 11.95
N ILE A 432 42.89 33.48 11.22
CA ILE A 432 44.08 33.26 10.36
C ILE A 432 43.71 32.26 9.24
N GLU A 433 43.94 32.72 8.02
CA GLU A 433 44.10 32.08 6.70
C GLU A 433 45.13 30.92 6.72
N ASP A 434 45.39 30.06 5.76
CA ASP A 434 44.93 29.63 4.43
C ASP A 434 45.83 28.42 4.12
N SER A 435 45.35 27.43 3.35
CA SER A 435 46.16 26.70 2.36
C SER A 435 45.35 25.61 1.66
N GLY A 436 45.04 25.86 0.38
CA GLY A 436 45.58 25.00 -0.67
C GLY A 436 44.73 23.81 -1.17
N ASN A 437 43.74 24.16 -2.01
CA ASN A 437 43.59 23.71 -3.40
C ASN A 437 43.26 22.23 -3.78
N THR A 438 42.19 22.11 -4.59
CA THR A 438 41.97 21.29 -5.82
C THR A 438 40.74 20.36 -5.81
N ALA A 439 39.66 20.81 -6.48
CA ALA A 439 38.80 20.04 -7.40
C ALA A 439 37.59 20.89 -7.81
N GLU A 440 37.78 21.73 -8.82
CA GLU A 440 36.71 22.43 -9.53
C GLU A 440 36.21 21.56 -10.70
N SER A 441 34.94 21.73 -11.10
CA SER A 441 34.40 21.46 -12.45
C SER A 441 34.00 20.03 -12.87
N VAL A 442 32.95 19.46 -12.27
CA VAL A 442 32.00 18.57 -13.00
C VAL A 442 30.62 18.79 -12.38
N ASN A 443 29.67 19.46 -13.07
CA ASN A 443 28.21 19.34 -12.86
C ASN A 443 27.35 20.44 -13.54
N VAL A 444 27.95 21.40 -14.26
CA VAL A 444 27.14 22.43 -14.97
C VAL A 444 26.76 22.01 -16.40
N SER A 445 27.53 21.11 -17.05
CA SER A 445 27.29 20.73 -18.45
C SER A 445 26.21 19.66 -18.68
N GLU A 446 25.87 18.83 -17.69
CA GLU A 446 24.85 17.78 -17.85
C GLU A 446 23.42 18.32 -17.85
N ASN A 447 23.15 19.41 -17.13
CA ASN A 447 21.81 20.01 -17.05
C ASN A 447 21.40 20.75 -18.33
N GLU A 448 22.35 21.30 -19.10
CA GLU A 448 22.05 21.92 -20.40
C GLU A 448 21.85 20.86 -21.50
N ALA A 449 22.60 19.76 -21.45
CA ALA A 449 22.45 18.63 -22.36
C ALA A 449 21.06 17.96 -22.23
N HIS A 450 20.56 17.77 -21.00
CA HIS A 450 19.21 17.24 -20.76
C HIS A 450 18.09 18.17 -21.23
N LYS A 451 18.27 19.48 -21.14
CA LYS A 451 17.31 20.47 -21.65
C LYS A 451 17.25 20.45 -23.19
N ALA A 452 18.41 20.33 -23.86
CA ALA A 452 18.52 20.25 -25.31
C ALA A 452 17.98 18.91 -25.88
N ILE A 453 18.17 17.80 -25.17
CA ILE A 453 17.65 16.48 -25.55
C ILE A 453 16.10 16.45 -25.47
N ASN A 454 15.52 17.03 -24.42
CA ASN A 454 14.06 17.15 -24.27
C ASN A 454 13.43 18.06 -25.32
N GLN A 455 14.11 19.14 -25.72
CA GLN A 455 13.63 20.04 -26.77
C GLN A 455 13.70 19.39 -28.16
N LYS A 456 14.79 18.64 -28.46
CA LYS A 456 14.91 17.84 -29.69
C LYS A 456 13.91 16.68 -29.76
N GLN A 457 13.59 16.03 -28.64
CA GLN A 457 12.54 15.00 -28.60
C GLN A 457 11.13 15.59 -28.81
N LYS A 458 10.87 16.80 -28.27
CA LYS A 458 9.60 17.51 -28.49
C LYS A 458 9.44 17.94 -29.95
N GLU A 459 10.50 18.45 -30.59
CA GLU A 459 10.48 18.75 -32.03
C GLU A 459 10.32 17.51 -32.91
N LYS A 460 10.95 16.39 -32.55
CA LYS A 460 10.80 15.11 -33.26
C LYS A 460 9.37 14.57 -33.14
N SER A 461 8.74 14.73 -31.98
CA SER A 461 7.33 14.39 -31.76
C SER A 461 6.39 15.24 -32.61
N VAL A 462 6.62 16.56 -32.66
CA VAL A 462 5.83 17.49 -33.49
C VAL A 462 6.01 17.18 -34.98
N LYS A 463 7.23 16.92 -35.46
CA LYS A 463 7.49 16.51 -36.86
C LYS A 463 6.80 15.19 -37.21
N ASN A 464 6.82 14.20 -36.30
CA ASN A 464 6.11 12.93 -36.51
C ASN A 464 4.59 13.10 -36.57
N CYS A 465 4.01 14.01 -35.77
CA CYS A 465 2.60 14.36 -35.88
C CYS A 465 2.27 15.05 -37.21
N ILE A 466 3.12 15.95 -37.69
CA ILE A 466 2.92 16.62 -39.00
C ILE A 466 3.01 15.61 -40.14
N ILE A 467 3.98 14.70 -40.13
CA ILE A 467 4.10 13.63 -41.13
C ILE A 467 2.86 12.72 -41.11
N LEU A 468 2.36 12.37 -39.92
CA LEU A 468 1.14 11.57 -39.79
C LEU A 468 -0.10 12.28 -40.34
N ILE A 469 -0.22 13.59 -40.11
CA ILE A 469 -1.30 14.43 -40.67
C ILE A 469 -1.20 14.50 -42.20
N LEU A 470 0.00 14.64 -42.76
CA LEU A 470 0.22 14.65 -44.20
C LEU A 470 -0.08 13.29 -44.85
N ILE A 471 0.25 12.18 -44.18
CA ILE A 471 -0.09 10.83 -44.63
C ILE A 471 -1.61 10.61 -44.60
N ILE A 472 -2.30 11.06 -43.54
CA ILE A 472 -3.76 10.98 -43.44
C ILE A 472 -4.44 11.84 -44.53
N ALA A 473 -3.91 13.04 -44.80
CA ALA A 473 -4.40 13.90 -45.87
C ALA A 473 -4.17 13.29 -47.26
N ALA A 474 -3.01 12.67 -47.50
CA ALA A 474 -2.69 11.98 -48.76
C ALA A 474 -3.54 10.71 -48.97
N LEU A 475 -3.88 9.98 -47.90
CA LEU A 475 -4.78 8.84 -47.96
C LEU A 475 -6.22 9.28 -48.22
N ALA A 476 -6.66 10.40 -47.63
CA ALA A 476 -7.99 10.97 -47.86
C ALA A 476 -8.18 11.42 -49.32
N THR A 477 -7.15 12.02 -49.94
CA THR A 477 -7.18 12.42 -51.36
C THR A 477 -7.13 11.21 -52.31
N ALA A 478 -6.41 10.14 -51.96
CA ALA A 478 -6.39 8.90 -52.72
C ALA A 478 -7.76 8.18 -52.74
N THR A 479 -8.52 8.20 -51.64
CA THR A 479 -9.91 7.71 -51.61
C THR A 479 -10.91 8.63 -52.32
N GLY A 480 -10.67 9.94 -52.35
CA GLY A 480 -11.54 10.92 -53.02
C GLY A 480 -11.50 10.80 -54.55
N ILE A 481 -10.33 10.50 -55.14
CA ILE A 481 -10.16 10.40 -56.59
C ILE A 481 -10.76 9.09 -57.14
N GLY A 482 -10.77 8.01 -56.37
CA GLY A 482 -11.39 6.73 -56.76
C GLY A 482 -12.92 6.78 -56.93
N ILE A 483 -13.59 7.70 -56.24
CA ILE A 483 -15.05 7.87 -56.29
C ILE A 483 -15.48 8.82 -57.43
N PHE A 484 -14.60 9.70 -57.91
CA PHE A 484 -14.94 10.69 -58.94
C PHE A 484 -14.98 10.11 -60.37
N VAL A 485 -14.35 8.96 -60.64
CA VAL A 485 -14.19 8.43 -62.02
C VAL A 485 -15.22 7.35 -62.41
N ARG A 486 -16.25 7.05 -61.59
CA ARG A 486 -17.27 6.06 -61.98
C ARG A 486 -18.72 6.49 -61.73
N LYS A 487 -19.29 7.09 -62.78
CA LYS A 487 -20.71 7.20 -63.16
C LYS A 487 -21.66 8.11 -62.34
N LYS A 488 -22.12 9.14 -63.06
CA LYS A 488 -23.49 9.70 -63.09
C LYS A 488 -24.56 8.76 -62.52
N LYS A 489 -25.17 9.12 -61.38
CA LYS A 489 -26.64 9.12 -61.16
C LYS A 489 -26.99 9.76 -59.81
N LYS A 490 -28.12 10.49 -59.82
CA LYS A 490 -28.72 11.29 -58.74
C LYS A 490 -28.85 10.50 -57.43
N THR A 491 -28.11 10.88 -56.40
CA THR A 491 -28.48 10.77 -54.96
C THR A 491 -27.41 11.46 -54.12
N THR A 492 -27.39 12.79 -54.10
CA THR A 492 -26.35 13.61 -53.48
C THR A 492 -26.86 14.44 -52.30
N LYS A 493 -27.58 13.80 -51.35
CA LYS A 493 -27.98 14.48 -50.10
C LYS A 493 -27.77 13.70 -48.80
N LEU A 494 -27.32 12.44 -48.84
CA LEU A 494 -27.19 11.63 -47.61
C LEU A 494 -25.75 11.25 -47.23
N THR A 495 -24.78 11.37 -48.14
CA THR A 495 -23.37 11.02 -47.88
C THR A 495 -22.51 12.18 -47.39
N MET A 496 -22.96 13.43 -47.54
CA MET A 496 -22.21 14.60 -47.06
C MET A 496 -22.46 14.92 -45.57
N VAL A 497 -23.50 14.33 -44.96
CA VAL A 497 -23.77 14.47 -43.53
C VAL A 497 -22.92 13.51 -42.68
N ALA A 498 -22.55 12.35 -43.23
CA ALA A 498 -21.69 11.38 -42.55
C ALA A 498 -20.20 11.81 -42.49
N LEU A 499 -19.74 12.65 -43.43
CA LEU A 499 -18.35 13.13 -43.44
C LEU A 499 -18.13 14.33 -42.50
N VAL A 500 -19.17 15.12 -42.23
CA VAL A 500 -19.12 16.25 -41.28
C VAL A 500 -19.28 15.77 -39.83
N LEU A 501 -20.03 14.70 -39.59
CA LEU A 501 -20.16 14.08 -38.25
C LEU A 501 -18.92 13.29 -37.80
N LEU A 502 -18.04 12.87 -38.72
CA LEU A 502 -16.80 12.16 -38.38
C LEU A 502 -15.65 13.13 -38.00
N VAL A 503 -15.76 14.42 -38.35
CA VAL A 503 -14.77 15.45 -38.02
C VAL A 503 -15.13 16.20 -36.72
N THR A 504 -16.36 16.08 -36.21
CA THR A 504 -16.73 16.64 -34.90
C THR A 504 -16.41 15.73 -33.71
N VAL A 505 -16.04 14.46 -33.92
CA VAL A 505 -15.74 13.51 -32.82
C VAL A 505 -14.24 13.44 -32.45
N THR A 506 -13.36 14.14 -33.17
CA THR A 506 -11.92 14.21 -32.83
C THR A 506 -11.52 15.43 -31.98
N MET A 507 -12.49 16.19 -31.45
CA MET A 507 -12.25 17.37 -30.59
C MET A 507 -12.99 17.32 -29.22
N SER A 508 -13.43 16.15 -28.75
CA SER A 508 -13.97 15.99 -27.39
C SER A 508 -13.05 15.22 -26.43
N GLY A 509 -11.79 15.05 -26.81
CA GLY A 509 -10.72 14.51 -25.95
C GLY A 509 -9.80 15.56 -25.33
N CYS A 510 -10.15 16.85 -25.38
CA CYS A 510 -9.53 17.83 -24.50
C CYS A 510 -10.09 17.58 -23.09
N GLY A 511 -9.19 17.40 -22.13
CA GLY A 511 -9.54 17.14 -20.74
C GLY A 511 -10.61 18.11 -20.23
N LYS A 512 -11.40 17.67 -19.26
CA LYS A 512 -12.15 18.60 -18.41
C LYS A 512 -11.13 19.60 -17.86
N SER A 513 -10.99 20.74 -18.52
CA SER A 513 -10.49 21.93 -17.87
C SER A 513 -11.51 22.19 -16.78
N ASN A 514 -11.09 21.99 -15.53
CA ASN A 514 -11.74 22.67 -14.42
C ASN A 514 -11.90 24.12 -14.86
N ALA A 515 -13.12 24.66 -14.80
CA ALA A 515 -13.32 26.09 -14.99
C ALA A 515 -12.25 26.81 -14.15
N PRO A 516 -11.58 27.86 -14.67
CA PRO A 516 -10.48 28.50 -13.96
C PRO A 516 -10.99 28.94 -12.58
N GLN A 517 -10.50 28.26 -11.54
CA GLN A 517 -10.85 28.57 -10.15
C GLN A 517 -10.37 29.99 -9.90
N LYS A 518 -11.25 30.85 -9.39
CA LYS A 518 -10.93 32.27 -9.20
C LYS A 518 -9.84 32.40 -8.14
N GLU A 519 -8.72 33.01 -8.51
CA GLU A 519 -7.63 33.33 -7.59
C GLU A 519 -8.17 34.21 -6.46
N ALA A 520 -7.96 33.78 -5.22
CA ALA A 520 -8.50 34.44 -4.03
C ALA A 520 -7.43 35.28 -3.30
N GLY A 521 -6.15 34.95 -3.48
CA GLY A 521 -5.04 35.69 -2.88
C GLY A 521 -3.75 34.88 -2.86
N ASN A 522 -2.83 35.30 -2.00
CA ASN A 522 -1.56 34.65 -1.78
C ASN A 522 -1.36 34.33 -0.29
N CYS A 523 -0.84 33.13 -0.02
CA CYS A 523 -0.38 32.72 1.30
C CYS A 523 1.10 32.31 1.23
N THR A 524 1.75 32.15 2.37
CA THR A 524 3.11 31.61 2.46
C THR A 524 3.05 30.18 2.99
N ILE A 525 3.85 29.26 2.45
CA ILE A 525 3.93 27.88 2.91
C ILE A 525 5.39 27.44 3.14
N LEU A 526 5.61 26.67 4.20
CA LEU A 526 6.86 26.03 4.60
C LEU A 526 6.56 24.59 5.06
N VAL A 527 7.45 23.65 4.73
CA VAL A 527 7.44 22.29 5.31
C VAL A 527 8.84 21.97 5.84
N GLU A 528 8.94 21.64 7.12
CA GLU A 528 10.20 21.33 7.79
C GLU A 528 10.11 20.16 8.78
N CYS A 529 11.25 19.51 9.02
CA CYS A 529 11.41 18.37 9.91
C CYS A 529 12.66 18.51 10.81
N SER A 530 13.04 19.76 11.12
CA SER A 530 14.26 20.10 11.87
C SER A 530 14.35 19.46 13.26
N THR A 531 13.22 19.23 13.93
CA THR A 531 13.13 18.56 15.25
C THR A 531 13.70 17.14 15.28
N ILE A 532 13.82 16.48 14.12
CA ILE A 532 14.41 15.14 14.00
C ILE A 532 15.87 15.15 14.45
N TYR A 533 16.60 16.25 14.26
CA TYR A 533 18.02 16.33 14.63
C TYR A 533 18.27 16.17 16.14
N ASP A 534 17.33 16.63 16.95
CA ASP A 534 17.38 16.47 18.41
C ASP A 534 16.93 15.06 18.85
N ASN A 535 16.36 14.28 17.93
CA ASN A 535 15.72 12.99 18.19
C ASN A 535 16.25 11.85 17.30
N LEU A 536 17.45 11.99 16.72
CA LEU A 536 18.05 11.01 15.79
C LEU A 536 18.15 9.58 16.32
N LYS A 537 18.15 9.40 17.64
CA LYS A 537 18.17 8.08 18.30
C LYS A 537 16.87 7.28 18.05
N ASP A 538 15.76 7.99 17.88
CA ASP A 538 14.41 7.43 17.71
C ASP A 538 13.98 7.45 16.24
N LEU A 539 14.78 8.07 15.36
CA LEU A 539 14.56 8.10 13.92
C LEU A 539 14.71 6.70 13.31
N ASP A 540 13.77 6.35 12.43
CA ASP A 540 13.86 5.17 11.59
C ASP A 540 15.20 5.16 10.85
N LYS A 541 15.99 4.09 11.04
CA LYS A 541 17.37 4.02 10.56
C LYS A 541 17.51 4.26 9.04
N GLY A 542 16.50 3.84 8.26
CA GLY A 542 16.44 4.05 6.81
C GLY A 542 16.30 5.51 6.39
N LEU A 543 15.80 6.38 7.27
CA LEU A 543 15.55 7.79 6.96
C LEU A 543 16.75 8.70 7.27
N LYS A 544 17.77 8.23 7.99
CA LYS A 544 18.90 9.08 8.43
C LYS A 544 19.58 9.84 7.29
N ASN A 545 19.72 9.22 6.12
CA ASN A 545 20.33 9.85 4.94
C ASN A 545 19.32 10.59 4.05
N HIS A 546 18.03 10.50 4.38
CA HIS A 546 16.92 11.15 3.68
C HIS A 546 16.60 12.53 4.25
N ILE A 547 16.86 12.76 5.55
CA ILE A 547 16.56 14.04 6.20
C ILE A 547 17.39 15.18 5.55
N PRO A 548 16.75 16.24 5.01
CA PRO A 548 17.45 17.40 4.46
C PRO A 548 18.36 18.03 5.51
N LYS A 549 19.61 18.36 5.15
CA LYS A 549 20.64 18.87 6.09
C LYS A 549 20.21 20.08 6.91
N ASP A 550 19.36 20.93 6.34
CA ASP A 550 18.80 22.13 6.98
C ASP A 550 17.43 21.87 7.63
N GLY A 551 16.92 20.65 7.56
CA GLY A 551 15.60 20.25 8.02
C GLY A 551 14.46 20.79 7.16
N ILE A 552 14.72 21.38 5.99
CA ILE A 552 13.69 22.03 5.18
C ILE A 552 13.34 21.16 3.96
N ILE A 553 12.11 20.64 3.95
CA ILE A 553 11.58 19.80 2.86
C ILE A 553 11.02 20.69 1.74
N LEU A 554 10.24 21.71 2.11
CA LEU A 554 9.72 22.71 1.18
C LEU A 554 10.08 24.09 1.70
N LYS A 555 11.00 24.78 1.00
CA LYS A 555 11.41 26.14 1.36
C LYS A 555 10.22 27.09 1.41
N SER A 556 10.27 28.02 2.38
CA SER A 556 9.29 29.08 2.53
C SER A 556 9.10 29.82 1.22
N GLN A 557 7.86 29.82 0.73
CA GLN A 557 7.53 30.46 -0.55
C GLN A 557 6.12 31.02 -0.54
N LYS A 558 5.94 32.14 -1.23
CA LYS A 558 4.63 32.76 -1.46
C LYS A 558 3.93 32.04 -2.61
N VAL A 559 2.72 31.57 -2.37
CA VAL A 559 1.94 30.76 -3.31
C VAL A 559 0.53 31.28 -3.43
N LYS A 560 -0.05 31.07 -4.62
CA LYS A 560 -1.45 31.41 -4.88
C LYS A 560 -2.38 30.38 -4.27
N PHE A 561 -3.50 30.86 -3.73
CA PHE A 561 -4.64 30.02 -3.39
C PHE A 561 -5.90 30.56 -4.07
N TYR A 562 -6.86 29.66 -4.24
CA TYR A 562 -8.09 29.90 -4.98
C TYR A 562 -9.29 29.87 -4.04
N GLU A 563 -10.45 30.38 -4.49
CA GLU A 563 -11.65 30.40 -3.66
C GLU A 563 -11.96 29.00 -3.09
N LYS A 564 -12.17 28.96 -1.76
CA LYS A 564 -12.45 27.76 -0.95
C LYS A 564 -11.27 26.79 -0.74
N ASP A 565 -10.07 27.13 -1.18
CA ASP A 565 -8.89 26.33 -0.86
C ASP A 565 -8.70 26.22 0.65
N THR A 566 -8.44 24.99 1.09
CA THR A 566 -8.07 24.68 2.46
C THR A 566 -6.56 24.58 2.63
N VAL A 567 -6.08 24.53 3.87
CA VAL A 567 -4.65 24.30 4.15
C VAL A 567 -4.17 23.00 3.49
N TYR A 568 -5.00 21.95 3.51
CA TYR A 568 -4.74 20.69 2.82
C TYR A 568 -4.57 20.88 1.31
N ASP A 569 -5.46 21.63 0.66
CA ASP A 569 -5.41 21.85 -0.79
C ASP A 569 -4.14 22.61 -1.21
N VAL A 570 -3.74 23.62 -0.42
CA VAL A 570 -2.50 24.36 -0.65
C VAL A 570 -1.29 23.45 -0.45
N LEU A 571 -1.24 22.68 0.64
CA LEU A 571 -0.16 21.72 0.88
C LEU A 571 -0.05 20.72 -0.27
N LYS A 572 -1.13 19.99 -0.56
CA LYS A 572 -1.16 18.94 -1.58
C LYS A 572 -0.69 19.49 -2.93
N ARG A 573 -1.22 20.65 -3.34
CA ARG A 573 -0.84 21.30 -4.60
C ARG A 573 0.63 21.71 -4.65
N GLN A 574 1.19 22.24 -3.55
CA GLN A 574 2.60 22.61 -3.55
C GLN A 574 3.53 21.41 -3.48
N LEU A 575 3.20 20.36 -2.73
CA LEU A 575 3.99 19.13 -2.70
C LEU A 575 3.96 18.43 -4.07
N ASP A 576 2.79 18.31 -4.70
CA ASP A 576 2.65 17.75 -6.05
C ASP A 576 3.48 18.53 -7.08
N LYS A 577 3.45 19.88 -7.01
CA LYS A 577 4.23 20.75 -7.90
C LYS A 577 5.75 20.55 -7.74
N ASN A 578 6.21 20.20 -6.54
CA ASN A 578 7.62 19.98 -6.24
C ASN A 578 8.00 18.49 -6.29
N SER A 579 7.10 17.62 -6.74
CA SER A 579 7.29 16.15 -6.75
C SER A 579 7.64 15.57 -5.38
N ILE A 580 7.11 16.16 -4.31
CA ILE A 580 7.30 15.71 -2.94
C ILE A 580 6.12 14.81 -2.56
N LEU A 581 6.42 13.61 -2.08
CA LEU A 581 5.40 12.65 -1.64
C LEU A 581 4.59 13.22 -0.48
N MET A 582 3.28 13.02 -0.53
CA MET A 582 2.37 13.28 0.58
C MET A 582 1.34 12.16 0.64
N GLU A 583 1.20 11.56 1.82
CA GLU A 583 0.14 10.60 2.10
C GLU A 583 -0.79 11.14 3.19
N ALA A 584 -2.08 10.93 2.97
CA ALA A 584 -3.11 11.36 3.90
C ALA A 584 -4.30 10.42 3.81
N SER A 585 -4.91 10.13 4.97
CA SER A 585 -6.19 9.46 5.06
C SER A 585 -7.31 10.43 5.39
N PHE A 586 -8.54 10.04 5.05
CA PHE A 586 -9.72 10.84 5.29
C PHE A 586 -10.68 10.13 6.23
N THR A 587 -11.14 10.85 7.25
CA THR A 587 -12.26 10.45 8.09
C THR A 587 -13.40 11.43 7.86
N GLY A 588 -14.38 11.04 7.05
CA GLY A 588 -15.40 11.97 6.57
C GLY A 588 -14.77 13.07 5.71
N LYS A 589 -14.88 14.34 6.13
CA LYS A 589 -14.26 15.50 5.46
C LYS A 589 -12.91 15.90 6.06
N SER A 590 -12.50 15.30 7.18
CA SER A 590 -11.26 15.62 7.87
C SER A 590 -10.10 14.81 7.30
N ALA A 591 -9.09 15.51 6.78
CA ALA A 591 -7.83 14.92 6.35
C ALA A 591 -6.89 14.75 7.55
N TYR A 592 -6.16 13.63 7.56
CA TYR A 592 -5.04 13.35 8.44
C TYR A 592 -3.81 13.11 7.57
N VAL A 593 -2.81 13.99 7.65
CA VAL A 593 -1.57 13.87 6.86
C VAL A 593 -0.64 12.89 7.59
N GLU A 594 -0.49 11.72 7.01
CA GLU A 594 0.25 10.58 7.58
C GLU A 594 1.74 10.71 7.30
N GLY A 595 2.13 11.26 6.15
CA GLY A 595 3.54 11.42 5.80
C GLY A 595 3.78 12.49 4.74
N ILE A 596 4.94 13.13 4.84
CA ILE A 596 5.47 14.06 3.85
C ILE A 596 6.92 13.68 3.60
N ASP A 597 7.28 13.52 2.33
CA ASP A 597 8.64 13.17 1.90
C ASP A 597 9.21 11.92 2.59
N ASN A 598 8.43 10.84 2.65
CA ASN A 598 8.77 9.57 3.32
C ASN A 598 9.00 9.65 4.84
N ILE A 599 8.80 10.80 5.47
CA ILE A 599 8.79 10.94 6.92
C ILE A 599 7.33 10.81 7.35
N TYR A 600 7.00 9.70 7.99
CA TYR A 600 5.64 9.34 8.38
C TYR A 600 5.39 9.63 9.85
N GLU A 601 4.12 9.62 10.27
CA GLU A 601 3.79 9.42 11.67
C GLU A 601 4.61 8.24 12.23
N PHE A 602 5.14 8.44 13.43
CA PHE A 602 5.99 7.49 14.14
C PHE A 602 7.42 7.30 13.60
N SER A 603 7.82 7.97 12.51
CA SER A 603 9.20 7.86 11.98
C SER A 603 10.30 8.33 12.93
N CYS A 604 9.95 9.05 14.00
CA CYS A 604 10.86 9.47 15.05
C CYS A 604 10.27 9.12 16.44
N GLY A 605 9.77 7.90 16.57
CA GLY A 605 9.15 7.38 17.79
C GLY A 605 7.64 7.63 17.90
N LYS A 606 6.99 6.97 18.86
CA LYS A 606 5.52 6.84 18.98
C LYS A 606 4.73 8.15 19.17
N LYS A 607 5.44 9.24 19.46
CA LYS A 607 4.86 10.58 19.68
C LYS A 607 5.03 11.49 18.47
N SER A 608 5.66 11.00 17.41
CA SER A 608 6.06 11.80 16.27
C SER A 608 5.02 11.81 15.14
N GLY A 609 4.95 12.92 14.40
CA GLY A 609 4.01 13.09 13.31
C GLY A 609 3.97 14.52 12.76
N TRP A 610 3.09 14.76 11.78
CA TRP A 610 2.96 16.06 11.12
C TRP A 610 1.94 16.96 11.81
N MET A 611 2.36 18.20 12.07
CA MET A 611 1.48 19.26 12.58
C MET A 611 1.52 20.47 11.66
N TYR A 612 0.39 21.19 11.58
CA TYR A 612 0.30 22.43 10.83
C TYR A 612 -0.06 23.61 11.75
N SER A 613 0.51 24.77 11.44
CA SER A 613 0.14 26.04 12.05
C SER A 613 -0.22 27.06 10.98
N VAL A 614 -1.08 28.01 11.34
CA VAL A 614 -1.41 29.18 10.51
C VAL A 614 -1.15 30.42 11.35
N ASN A 615 -0.26 31.29 10.85
CA ASN A 615 0.21 32.50 11.56
C ASN A 615 0.75 32.15 12.97
N ASP A 616 1.56 31.09 13.04
CA ASP A 616 2.18 30.54 14.26
C ASP A 616 1.18 30.11 15.35
N LYS A 617 -0.08 29.84 14.97
CA LYS A 617 -1.09 29.25 15.84
C LYS A 617 -1.49 27.89 15.29
N TYR A 618 -1.58 26.88 16.16
CA TYR A 618 -2.01 25.51 15.83
C TYR A 618 -3.53 25.40 15.89
N PRO A 619 -4.24 25.38 14.75
CA PRO A 619 -5.70 25.38 14.74
C PRO A 619 -6.23 24.07 15.33
N GLN A 620 -7.35 24.13 16.06
CA GLN A 620 -8.03 22.95 16.63
C GLN A 620 -9.05 22.36 15.65
N VAL A 621 -8.78 22.48 14.35
CA VAL A 621 -9.61 21.99 13.24
C VAL A 621 -8.73 21.22 12.28
N SER A 622 -9.32 20.44 11.39
CA SER A 622 -8.57 19.72 10.36
C SER A 622 -7.97 20.68 9.32
N CYS A 623 -6.82 20.30 8.75
CA CYS A 623 -6.21 21.02 7.63
C CYS A 623 -7.11 21.07 6.38
N SER A 624 -8.06 20.14 6.22
CA SER A 624 -9.07 20.15 5.15
C SER A 624 -10.35 20.90 5.51
N GLU A 625 -10.39 21.56 6.67
CA GLU A 625 -11.52 22.40 7.11
C GLU A 625 -11.11 23.87 7.29
N TYR A 626 -9.82 24.15 7.49
CA TYR A 626 -9.32 25.51 7.54
C TYR A 626 -9.25 26.10 6.13
N THR A 627 -10.15 27.03 5.80
CA THR A 627 -10.11 27.81 4.55
C THR A 627 -9.04 28.89 4.64
N VAL A 628 -8.13 28.93 3.66
CA VAL A 628 -6.98 29.85 3.61
C VAL A 628 -7.44 31.28 3.31
N LYS A 629 -6.76 32.25 3.92
CA LYS A 629 -6.98 33.69 3.74
C LYS A 629 -5.74 34.36 3.14
N ASP A 630 -5.96 35.50 2.49
CA ASP A 630 -4.87 36.30 1.95
C ASP A 630 -3.92 36.74 3.06
N GLY A 631 -2.63 36.53 2.83
CA GLY A 631 -1.56 36.81 3.81
C GLY A 631 -1.28 35.71 4.82
N ASP A 632 -2.04 34.61 4.87
CA ASP A 632 -1.78 33.52 5.82
C ASP A 632 -0.38 32.93 5.66
N VAL A 633 0.27 32.62 6.78
CA VAL A 633 1.55 31.91 6.83
C VAL A 633 1.31 30.51 7.37
N ILE A 634 1.35 29.51 6.49
CA ILE A 634 1.13 28.10 6.77
C ILE A 634 2.49 27.43 7.00
N LYS A 635 2.68 26.77 8.14
CA LYS A 635 3.90 25.98 8.41
C LYS A 635 3.52 24.57 8.79
N TRP A 636 4.08 23.60 8.08
CA TRP A 636 4.03 22.19 8.43
C TRP A 636 5.34 21.80 9.10
N ARG A 637 5.23 21.27 10.32
CA ARG A 637 6.37 20.87 11.13
C ARG A 637 6.20 19.43 11.56
N TYR A 638 7.27 18.66 11.41
CA TYR A 638 7.34 17.35 12.02
C TYR A 638 7.62 17.52 13.52
N THR A 639 6.79 16.94 14.37
CA THR A 639 7.01 16.85 15.82
C THR A 639 7.56 15.48 16.17
N CYS A 640 8.42 15.41 17.19
CA CYS A 640 8.86 14.17 17.83
C CYS A 640 8.25 13.96 19.23
N ASP A 641 7.50 14.93 19.76
CA ASP A 641 6.94 14.90 21.13
C ASP A 641 5.52 15.51 21.23
N LEU A 642 4.55 14.97 20.47
CA LEU A 642 3.13 15.37 20.53
C LEU A 642 2.87 16.89 20.38
N GLY A 643 3.79 17.57 19.70
CA GLY A 643 3.73 19.00 19.41
C GLY A 643 4.44 19.90 20.41
N GLU A 644 4.96 19.39 21.53
CA GLU A 644 5.63 20.23 22.54
C GLU A 644 6.95 20.83 22.05
N ASP A 645 7.58 20.19 21.06
CA ASP A 645 8.84 20.61 20.42
C ASP A 645 8.64 21.59 19.25
N VAL A 646 7.39 21.88 18.86
CA VAL A 646 7.08 22.77 17.72
C VAL A 646 6.13 23.92 18.07
N LYS A 647 5.57 23.95 19.29
CA LYS A 647 4.57 24.95 19.74
C LYS A 647 5.17 26.26 20.23
#